data_AF-A0A8D0Q1D9-F1
#
_entry.id   AF-A0A8D0Q1D9-F1
#
_cell.length_a   1.000
_cell.length_b   1.000
_cell.length_c   1.000
_cell.angle_alpha   90.00
_cell.angle_beta   90.00
_cell.angle_gamma   90.00
#
_symmetry.space_group_name_H-M   'P 1'
#
loop_
_entity.id
_entity.type
_entity.pdbx_description
1 polymer ?
#
loop_
_entity_poly.entity_id
_entity_poly.type
_entity_poly.pdbx_seq_one_letter_code
_entity_poly.pdbx_strand_id
1 'polypeptide(L)'
;EDDKTPGRVGSQGSDLDSSAAPINTVDVNNESSSEGFICPLCMKRCVTAIDLSEHYQKVHAENETRGQELLNDSSVTGFICPQCMKSLGSADELFKHYEAVHDAGNDSSQGGEALALKRDDITLLRQEVQDLQASLKEEKWYSEELKKELEKFQGLQQQELKPDGVVADSSAELQSLEQQLEEAQTENFNIKQMKDLFEQKAAQLATEIADIKSKYDEEKSLREAAEQKVTHLTEELNKEATIIQDLKTELLQRPGIEDVAVLKKELVQVQTLMDNMTLERERESEKLKDECKKLQAEYVNSEATISQLRSELAKGPQEVAVYVQELQKLKSSVNELTQKNQNLTEKLQKKELDYTQLEEKHNEECVSKKNIQASLHQKDLDCQQLQSRLSASETSLQRIQAELGEKGEATQKLKEELSEVETKHQHLKAEFKQLQQQREEKEQHGLQLQSEINQLHSKLLETERQLGEAHGRLKEQRQLSSEKLMDKEQQVADLQLKLSRLEEELKEKVANSTELQHQLDKTKQQHQEQQALQQSTTAKLREAQNDLEQVLRQIGDKDQKIQNLEALLQKSKENISLLEKEREDLYAKIQAGEGETAVLNQLQEKNHILQEQVTQLTEKLKNQSESHKQAQENLHDQVQEQKAHLRAAQDRVLSLEASISELSSQLNESKEKVSQLDIQIKAKTELLLSAEAAKTAQRADLQNHLDTAQNALQDKQQELNKITTQLDQVTTKLQDKQEHCGQLESHLKEYKEKHLSLEQKTEELEGQIRVCIKETEFRHIFCSCSNISHHGAGVNESDEEP
;
A
#
# COMPACT_ATOMS: atom_id res chain seq x y z
N GLU A 1 7.39 -40.56 53.45
CA GLU A 1 8.59 -39.89 52.90
C GLU A 1 8.25 -39.45 51.49
N ASP A 2 8.62 -38.22 51.18
CA ASP A 2 8.83 -37.54 49.89
C ASP A 2 7.86 -37.71 48.71
N ASP A 3 7.35 -36.55 48.26
CA ASP A 3 7.27 -36.03 46.88
C ASP A 3 7.01 -36.98 45.68
N LYS A 4 6.16 -36.63 44.70
CA LYS A 4 5.68 -35.29 44.29
C LYS A 4 4.34 -35.41 43.54
N THR A 5 3.44 -34.44 43.73
CA THR A 5 2.07 -34.42 43.16
C THR A 5 1.98 -33.88 41.72
N PRO A 6 0.85 -34.15 41.00
CA PRO A 6 0.76 -34.04 39.54
C PRO A 6 0.07 -32.76 39.03
N GLY A 7 -0.08 -32.66 37.71
CA GLY A 7 -0.88 -31.63 37.05
C GLY A 7 -2.36 -32.02 36.80
N ARG A 8 -3.26 -31.12 37.19
CA ARG A 8 -4.43 -30.61 36.44
C ARG A 8 -5.54 -31.59 35.96
N VAL A 9 -6.77 -31.37 36.43
CA VAL A 9 -7.94 -30.85 35.66
C VAL A 9 -9.27 -31.11 36.43
N GLY A 10 -10.14 -30.08 36.47
CA GLY A 10 -11.58 -30.20 36.76
C GLY A 10 -11.99 -29.96 38.23
N SER A 11 -13.20 -29.46 38.53
CA SER A 11 -14.21 -28.80 37.69
C SER A 11 -15.33 -28.24 38.59
N GLN A 12 -16.08 -27.22 38.14
CA GLN A 12 -17.32 -26.68 38.77
C GLN A 12 -17.13 -26.00 40.15
N GLY A 13 -17.93 -25.03 40.59
CA GLY A 13 -19.04 -24.29 39.97
C GLY A 13 -19.82 -23.49 41.05
N SER A 14 -20.77 -22.61 40.66
CA SER A 14 -21.77 -21.92 41.53
C SER A 14 -21.25 -20.97 42.64
N ASP A 15 -21.92 -19.89 43.07
CA ASP A 15 -23.13 -19.19 42.59
C ASP A 15 -23.29 -17.79 43.25
N LEU A 16 -24.17 -16.95 42.68
CA LEU A 16 -24.99 -15.87 43.30
C LEU A 16 -24.40 -14.51 43.78
N ASP A 17 -24.85 -13.46 43.07
CA ASP A 17 -25.40 -12.16 43.53
C ASP A 17 -24.77 -11.34 44.68
N SER A 18 -24.27 -10.14 44.37
CA SER A 18 -25.06 -8.89 44.55
C SER A 18 -24.30 -7.61 44.15
N SER A 19 -25.07 -6.57 43.81
CA SER A 19 -24.63 -5.24 43.37
C SER A 19 -24.01 -4.35 44.46
N ALA A 20 -22.99 -3.54 44.12
CA ALA A 20 -22.99 -2.07 44.26
C ALA A 20 -21.63 -1.42 43.90
N ALA A 21 -21.69 -0.27 43.22
CA ALA A 21 -20.60 0.74 43.16
C ALA A 21 -20.60 1.58 44.47
N PRO A 22 -19.61 2.48 44.80
CA PRO A 22 -18.68 3.15 43.87
C PRO A 22 -17.22 3.44 44.33
N ILE A 23 -16.40 3.79 43.32
CA ILE A 23 -15.35 4.84 43.26
C ILE A 23 -14.75 5.38 44.58
N ASN A 24 -13.44 5.15 44.79
CA ASN A 24 -12.41 6.16 45.14
C ASN A 24 -11.00 5.49 45.24
N THR A 25 -10.04 5.79 44.35
CA THR A 25 -8.98 6.85 44.42
C THR A 25 -7.72 6.54 45.24
N VAL A 26 -6.58 6.58 44.53
CA VAL A 26 -5.26 7.16 44.89
C VAL A 26 -4.14 6.27 45.50
N ASP A 27 -2.95 6.49 44.90
CA ASP A 27 -1.54 6.17 45.24
C ASP A 27 -1.08 4.71 45.48
N VAL A 28 -0.05 4.28 44.72
CA VAL A 28 1.37 4.32 45.16
C VAL A 28 2.31 4.48 43.94
N ASN A 29 3.27 5.40 44.10
CA ASN A 29 4.58 5.62 43.42
C ASN A 29 5.12 4.57 42.41
N ASN A 30 5.75 5.09 41.35
CA ASN A 30 6.90 4.45 40.71
C ASN A 30 7.96 5.50 40.29
N GLU A 31 9.14 5.46 40.90
CA GLU A 31 10.31 6.25 40.46
C GLU A 31 11.19 5.41 39.54
N SER A 32 11.48 5.89 38.33
CA SER A 32 12.84 5.85 37.74
C SER A 32 12.92 6.47 36.33
N SER A 33 14.08 7.08 36.03
CA SER A 33 14.54 7.63 34.74
C SER A 33 13.63 8.63 34.01
N SER A 34 13.69 9.90 34.42
CA SER A 34 13.31 11.04 33.57
C SER A 34 14.55 11.67 32.92
N GLU A 35 14.71 11.51 31.60
CA GLU A 35 15.69 12.26 30.81
C GLU A 35 15.23 13.72 30.67
N GLY A 36 15.87 14.64 31.40
CA GLY A 36 15.54 16.07 31.35
C GLY A 36 16.11 16.78 30.13
N PHE A 37 15.31 17.67 29.52
CA PHE A 37 15.67 18.46 28.34
C PHE A 37 16.72 19.53 28.67
N ILE A 38 17.52 19.96 27.68
CA ILE A 38 18.56 20.99 27.85
C ILE A 38 18.34 22.10 26.82
N CYS A 39 18.33 23.36 27.27
CA CYS A 39 18.24 24.51 26.38
C CYS A 39 19.54 24.68 25.58
N PRO A 40 19.52 24.65 24.23
CA PRO A 40 20.75 24.69 23.43
C PRO A 40 21.49 26.03 23.47
N LEU A 41 20.81 27.13 23.85
CA LEU A 41 21.41 28.47 23.88
C LEU A 41 22.14 28.80 25.19
N CYS A 42 21.74 28.20 26.31
CA CYS A 42 22.31 28.49 27.64
C CYS A 42 22.72 27.24 28.44
N MET A 43 22.53 26.05 27.87
CA MET A 43 22.81 24.73 28.47
C MET A 43 22.13 24.45 29.82
N LYS A 44 21.08 25.21 30.17
CA LYS A 44 20.28 24.97 31.37
C LYS A 44 19.38 23.75 31.17
N ARG A 45 19.41 22.82 32.14
CA ARG A 45 18.52 21.64 32.17
C ARG A 45 17.13 22.01 32.69
N CYS A 46 16.11 21.68 31.91
CA CYS A 46 14.69 21.80 32.22
C CYS A 46 14.11 20.41 32.49
N VAL A 47 13.15 20.30 33.41
CA VAL A 47 12.61 18.99 33.82
C VAL A 47 11.61 18.46 32.79
N THR A 48 10.82 19.34 32.18
CA THR A 48 9.86 18.99 31.11
C THR A 48 10.09 19.82 29.84
N ALA A 49 9.48 19.38 28.73
CA ALA A 49 9.49 20.13 27.47
C ALA A 49 8.72 21.47 27.57
N ILE A 50 7.71 21.56 28.44
CA ILE A 50 6.95 22.79 28.69
C ILE A 50 7.85 23.82 29.41
N ASP A 51 8.61 23.38 30.42
CA ASP A 51 9.59 24.24 31.10
C ASP A 51 10.68 24.77 30.15
N LEU A 52 11.09 23.95 29.16
CA LEU A 52 12.03 24.40 28.12
C LEU A 52 11.38 25.45 27.20
N SER A 53 10.13 25.24 26.77
CA SER A 53 9.41 26.21 25.93
C SER A 53 9.21 27.55 26.65
N GLU A 54 8.74 27.53 27.90
CA GLU A 54 8.62 28.75 28.70
C GLU A 54 9.97 29.42 28.96
N HIS A 55 11.02 28.65 29.23
CA HIS A 55 12.35 29.20 29.43
C HIS A 55 12.89 29.89 28.16
N TYR A 56 12.71 29.27 27.00
CA TYR A 56 13.10 29.86 25.71
C TYR A 56 12.36 31.18 25.48
N GLN A 57 11.04 31.19 25.70
CA GLN A 57 10.18 32.34 25.46
C GLN A 57 10.35 33.46 26.50
N LYS A 58 10.84 33.16 27.72
CA LYS A 58 11.12 34.16 28.77
C LYS A 58 12.57 34.68 28.80
N VAL A 59 13.54 33.91 28.27
CA VAL A 59 14.98 34.24 28.41
C VAL A 59 15.67 34.51 27.07
N HIS A 60 15.11 34.05 25.94
CA HIS A 60 15.72 34.21 24.62
C HIS A 60 14.86 34.98 23.61
N ALA A 61 13.60 35.31 23.93
CA ALA A 61 12.69 36.04 23.03
C ALA A 61 13.13 37.48 22.67
N GLU A 62 14.05 38.09 23.41
CA GLU A 62 14.55 39.45 23.12
C GLU A 62 15.81 39.48 22.23
N ASN A 63 16.37 38.32 21.86
CA ASN A 63 17.65 38.24 21.13
C ASN A 63 17.52 38.22 19.60
N GLU A 64 16.32 38.08 19.02
CA GLU A 64 16.12 38.20 17.56
C GLU A 64 15.91 39.66 17.10
N THR A 65 15.61 40.59 18.02
CA THR A 65 15.32 42.00 17.71
C THR A 65 16.49 42.96 17.98
N ARG A 66 17.68 42.45 18.34
CA ARG A 66 18.85 43.25 18.74
C ARG A 66 20.14 42.93 17.97
N GLY A 67 20.00 42.50 16.71
CA GLY A 67 21.12 42.23 15.81
C GLY A 67 21.47 43.38 14.84
N GLN A 68 20.79 44.53 14.93
CA GLN A 68 20.76 45.50 13.83
C GLN A 68 20.83 46.97 14.27
N GLU A 69 21.67 47.27 15.26
CA GLU A 69 21.96 48.67 15.63
C GLU A 69 23.36 48.81 16.28
N LEU A 70 24.42 48.66 15.47
CA LEU A 70 25.78 49.16 15.71
C LEU A 70 26.72 48.76 14.56
N LEU A 71 26.89 49.66 13.58
CA LEU A 71 28.13 49.94 12.81
C LEU A 71 27.78 50.71 11.54
N ASN A 72 27.68 52.03 11.69
CA ASN A 72 27.56 52.95 10.58
C ASN A 72 28.97 53.47 10.26
N ASP A 73 29.72 52.78 9.38
CA ASP A 73 30.83 53.39 8.65
C ASP A 73 31.21 52.62 7.37
N SER A 74 31.66 53.36 6.35
CA SER A 74 32.41 52.89 5.16
C SER A 74 31.89 51.67 4.35
N SER A 75 30.96 51.94 3.43
CA SER A 75 30.87 51.43 2.03
C SER A 75 31.27 49.98 1.61
N VAL A 76 30.49 49.44 0.67
CA VAL A 76 30.69 48.22 -0.14
C VAL A 76 30.16 46.90 0.45
N THR A 77 28.84 46.70 0.30
CA THR A 77 28.25 45.41 -0.08
C THR A 77 27.19 45.64 -1.16
N GLY A 78 27.48 45.30 -2.41
CA GLY A 78 26.53 45.39 -3.52
C GLY A 78 25.61 44.17 -3.58
N PHE A 79 24.42 44.33 -4.16
CA PHE A 79 23.49 43.22 -4.39
C PHE A 79 24.06 42.29 -5.46
N ILE A 80 24.20 40.99 -5.16
CA ILE A 80 24.80 40.01 -6.08
C ILE A 80 23.70 39.16 -6.71
N CYS A 81 23.68 39.07 -8.04
CA CYS A 81 22.76 38.17 -8.74
C CYS A 81 23.16 36.70 -8.49
N PRO A 82 22.30 35.86 -7.87
CA PRO A 82 22.70 34.51 -7.46
C PRO A 82 22.96 33.53 -8.63
N GLN A 83 22.50 33.86 -9.85
CA GLN A 83 22.66 33.00 -11.04
C GLN A 83 23.93 33.29 -11.85
N CYS A 84 24.44 34.52 -11.85
CA CYS A 84 25.65 34.90 -12.59
C CYS A 84 26.72 35.63 -11.76
N MET A 85 26.49 35.77 -10.44
CA MET A 85 27.38 36.41 -9.46
C MET A 85 27.78 37.85 -9.78
N LYS A 86 27.01 38.55 -10.60
CA LYS A 86 27.25 39.96 -10.94
C LYS A 86 26.80 40.88 -9.81
N SER A 87 27.68 41.76 -9.34
CA SER A 87 27.36 42.78 -8.34
C SER A 87 26.68 44.00 -8.97
N LEU A 88 25.65 44.50 -8.29
CA LEU A 88 24.74 45.56 -8.73
C LEU A 88 24.51 46.53 -7.57
N GLY A 89 24.29 47.81 -7.88
CA GLY A 89 24.29 48.89 -6.89
C GLY A 89 23.00 49.00 -6.06
N SER A 90 21.92 48.40 -6.52
CA SER A 90 20.61 48.43 -5.84
C SER A 90 19.76 47.19 -6.14
N ALA A 91 18.72 46.97 -5.31
CA ALA A 91 17.73 45.92 -5.55
C ALA A 91 16.97 46.12 -6.87
N ASP A 92 16.68 47.37 -7.27
CA ASP A 92 16.04 47.70 -8.56
C ASP A 92 16.93 47.33 -9.77
N GLU A 93 18.24 47.52 -9.65
CA GLU A 93 19.19 47.09 -10.69
C GLU A 93 19.30 45.56 -10.74
N LEU A 94 19.26 44.87 -9.60
CA LEU A 94 19.18 43.42 -9.53
C LEU A 94 17.90 42.89 -10.19
N PHE A 95 16.75 43.51 -9.93
CA PHE A 95 15.47 43.10 -10.52
C PHE A 95 15.48 43.24 -12.05
N LYS A 96 15.86 44.43 -12.55
CA LYS A 96 15.98 44.69 -14.00
C LYS A 96 17.01 43.79 -14.69
N HIS A 97 18.11 43.48 -14.01
CA HIS A 97 19.11 42.55 -14.52
C HIS A 97 18.59 41.11 -14.61
N TYR A 98 17.82 40.66 -13.60
CA TYR A 98 17.22 39.33 -13.57
C TYR A 98 16.20 39.17 -14.70
N GLU A 99 15.26 40.10 -14.85
CA GLU A 99 14.28 40.13 -15.95
C GLU A 99 14.97 40.13 -17.33
N ALA A 100 15.99 40.98 -17.53
CA ALA A 100 16.63 41.14 -18.83
C ALA A 100 17.61 40.01 -19.24
N VAL A 101 18.15 39.25 -18.28
CA VAL A 101 19.23 38.26 -18.54
C VAL A 101 18.82 36.82 -18.23
N HIS A 102 17.86 36.61 -17.32
CA HIS A 102 17.49 35.28 -16.85
C HIS A 102 16.02 34.90 -17.14
N ASP A 103 15.13 35.87 -17.37
CA ASP A 103 13.69 35.60 -17.60
C ASP A 103 13.31 35.47 -19.10
N ALA A 104 14.18 35.93 -20.02
CA ALA A 104 13.92 35.96 -21.47
C ALA A 104 14.06 34.60 -22.20
N GLY A 105 13.94 33.46 -21.50
CA GLY A 105 14.45 32.17 -21.97
C GLY A 105 13.56 30.93 -21.86
N ASN A 106 12.28 31.04 -21.43
CA ASN A 106 11.46 29.87 -21.10
C ASN A 106 10.44 29.43 -22.18
N ASP A 107 10.42 30.08 -23.35
CA ASP A 107 9.58 29.68 -24.50
C ASP A 107 10.34 28.76 -25.47
N SER A 108 10.61 27.52 -25.06
CA SER A 108 10.90 26.41 -25.99
C SER A 108 10.67 25.03 -25.36
N SER A 109 9.44 24.54 -25.53
CA SER A 109 9.08 23.14 -25.80
C SER A 109 10.07 22.01 -25.41
N GLN A 110 9.82 21.30 -24.31
CA GLN A 110 9.50 19.85 -24.29
C GLN A 110 9.46 19.29 -22.85
N GLY A 111 8.51 18.40 -22.56
CA GLY A 111 8.42 17.63 -21.31
C GLY A 111 7.23 18.00 -20.43
N GLY A 112 6.20 17.16 -20.41
CA GLY A 112 4.98 17.37 -19.61
C GLY A 112 5.07 16.83 -18.17
N GLU A 113 3.97 17.02 -17.44
CA GLU A 113 3.61 16.25 -16.23
C GLU A 113 4.41 16.50 -14.94
N ALA A 114 4.75 17.76 -14.63
CA ALA A 114 5.20 18.17 -13.28
C ALA A 114 4.66 19.51 -12.74
N LEU A 115 3.82 20.24 -13.50
CA LEU A 115 3.53 21.67 -13.25
C LEU A 115 2.07 22.04 -12.95
N ALA A 116 1.16 21.06 -12.78
CA ALA A 116 -0.22 21.37 -12.38
C ALA A 116 -0.29 21.93 -10.94
N LEU A 117 0.35 21.24 -9.98
CA LEU A 117 0.25 21.56 -8.54
C LEU A 117 0.79 22.94 -8.14
N LYS A 118 1.76 23.51 -8.88
CA LYS A 118 2.34 24.83 -8.55
C LYS A 118 1.54 26.02 -9.08
N ARG A 119 0.53 25.80 -9.93
CA ARG A 119 -0.25 26.89 -10.53
C ARG A 119 -1.26 27.46 -9.55
N ASP A 120 -1.89 26.60 -8.75
CA ASP A 120 -2.94 26.95 -7.81
C ASP A 120 -2.37 27.73 -6.60
N ASP A 121 -1.21 27.31 -6.06
CA ASP A 121 -0.47 28.04 -5.04
C ASP A 121 -0.11 29.47 -5.48
N ILE A 122 0.31 29.64 -6.74
CA ILE A 122 0.65 30.97 -7.30
C ILE A 122 -0.60 31.84 -7.46
N THR A 123 -1.77 31.26 -7.75
CA THR A 123 -3.04 32.02 -7.76
C THR A 123 -3.53 32.39 -6.36
N LEU A 124 -3.36 31.52 -5.37
CA LEU A 124 -3.70 31.81 -3.96
C LEU A 124 -2.82 32.94 -3.41
N LEU A 125 -1.49 32.85 -3.60
CA LEU A 125 -0.56 33.92 -3.20
C LEU A 125 -0.83 35.25 -3.91
N ARG A 126 -1.31 35.22 -5.17
CA ARG A 126 -1.74 36.45 -5.88
C ARG A 126 -3.02 37.04 -5.30
N GLN A 127 -3.96 36.22 -4.83
CA GLN A 127 -5.16 36.70 -4.16
C GLN A 127 -4.83 37.31 -2.80
N GLU A 128 -4.01 36.61 -1.99
CA GLU A 128 -3.58 37.09 -0.67
C GLU A 128 -2.81 38.43 -0.77
N VAL A 129 -1.96 38.60 -1.79
CA VAL A 129 -1.30 39.89 -2.08
C VAL A 129 -2.28 40.99 -2.49
N GLN A 130 -3.38 40.67 -3.19
CA GLN A 130 -4.43 41.65 -3.52
C GLN A 130 -5.24 42.07 -2.28
N ASP A 131 -5.59 41.10 -1.42
CA ASP A 131 -6.35 41.35 -0.21
C ASP A 131 -5.52 42.18 0.80
N LEU A 132 -4.23 41.86 0.96
CA LEU A 132 -3.28 42.69 1.73
C LEU A 132 -3.11 44.10 1.14
N GLN A 133 -3.13 44.26 -0.19
CA GLN A 133 -3.13 45.59 -0.82
C GLN A 133 -4.43 46.37 -0.61
N ALA A 134 -5.56 45.70 -0.36
CA ALA A 134 -6.80 46.35 0.04
C ALA A 134 -6.73 46.84 1.50
N SER A 135 -6.37 45.96 2.44
CA SER A 135 -6.21 46.35 3.85
C SER A 135 -5.17 47.45 4.06
N LEU A 136 -4.05 47.45 3.31
CA LEU A 136 -3.05 48.53 3.38
C LEU A 136 -3.60 49.89 2.87
N LYS A 137 -4.58 49.90 1.96
CA LYS A 137 -5.25 51.15 1.53
C LYS A 137 -6.22 51.64 2.60
N GLU A 138 -6.96 50.74 3.24
CA GLU A 138 -7.86 51.06 4.35
C GLU A 138 -7.07 51.60 5.55
N GLU A 139 -5.97 50.95 5.95
CA GLU A 139 -5.10 51.40 7.04
C GLU A 139 -4.46 52.77 6.76
N LYS A 140 -4.05 53.03 5.50
CA LYS A 140 -3.60 54.36 5.08
C LYS A 140 -4.72 55.40 5.18
N TRP A 141 -5.94 55.06 4.77
CA TRP A 141 -7.10 55.95 4.90
C TRP A 141 -7.40 56.28 6.36
N TYR A 142 -7.42 55.28 7.25
CA TYR A 142 -7.58 55.49 8.69
C TYR A 142 -6.45 56.35 9.28
N SER A 143 -5.20 56.10 8.88
CA SER A 143 -4.04 56.89 9.32
C SER A 143 -4.12 58.35 8.87
N GLU A 144 -4.62 58.59 7.66
CA GLU A 144 -4.75 59.93 7.07
C GLU A 144 -5.93 60.71 7.68
N GLU A 145 -7.02 60.03 8.08
CA GLU A 145 -8.10 60.64 8.86
C GLU A 145 -7.66 60.93 10.31
N LEU A 146 -6.91 60.01 10.95
CA LEU A 146 -6.34 60.23 12.29
C LEU A 146 -5.35 61.42 12.30
N LYS A 147 -4.61 61.61 11.20
CA LYS A 147 -3.70 62.74 11.01
C LYS A 147 -4.45 64.07 10.93
N LYS A 148 -5.61 64.14 10.26
CA LYS A 148 -6.47 65.34 10.27
C LYS A 148 -6.97 65.66 11.68
N GLU A 149 -7.34 64.65 12.46
CA GLU A 149 -7.81 64.85 13.84
C GLU A 149 -6.68 65.33 14.76
N LEU A 150 -5.46 64.81 14.59
CA LEU A 150 -4.26 65.31 15.28
C LEU A 150 -3.89 66.74 14.87
N GLU A 151 -4.01 67.10 13.58
CA GLU A 151 -3.78 68.47 13.10
C GLU A 151 -4.78 69.47 13.69
N LYS A 152 -6.06 69.08 13.87
CA LYS A 152 -7.05 69.89 14.62
C LYS A 152 -6.62 70.10 16.08
N PHE A 153 -6.22 69.04 16.78
CA PHE A 153 -5.78 69.13 18.18
C PHE A 153 -4.50 69.96 18.36
N GLN A 154 -3.53 69.86 17.45
CA GLN A 154 -2.33 70.71 17.47
C GLN A 154 -2.64 72.18 17.16
N GLY A 155 -3.63 72.45 16.31
CA GLY A 155 -4.12 73.81 16.05
C GLY A 155 -4.69 74.50 17.31
N LEU A 156 -5.41 73.75 18.15
CA LEU A 156 -5.91 74.24 19.44
C LEU A 156 -4.79 74.43 20.47
N GLN A 157 -3.84 73.48 20.55
CA GLN A 157 -2.77 73.52 21.55
C GLN A 157 -1.72 74.63 21.32
N GLN A 158 -1.56 75.13 20.08
CA GLN A 158 -0.66 76.27 19.81
C GLN A 158 -1.16 77.61 20.37
N GLN A 159 -2.42 77.71 20.81
CA GLN A 159 -2.97 78.95 21.36
C GLN A 159 -2.71 79.12 22.88
N GLU A 160 -2.29 78.07 23.60
CA GLU A 160 -2.13 78.05 25.07
C GLU A 160 -0.70 78.39 25.58
N LEU A 161 0.18 78.96 24.76
CA LEU A 161 1.58 79.22 25.15
C LEU A 161 2.04 80.69 24.96
N LYS A 162 1.54 81.61 25.79
CA LYS A 162 2.37 82.62 26.49
C LYS A 162 1.61 83.40 27.58
N PRO A 163 2.31 83.98 28.60
CA PRO A 163 1.69 84.22 29.90
C PRO A 163 1.41 85.69 30.25
N ASP A 164 0.45 85.83 31.17
CA ASP A 164 0.35 86.81 32.28
C ASP A 164 0.25 88.32 31.96
N GLY A 165 -0.80 88.95 32.51
CA GLY A 165 -0.80 90.39 32.79
C GLY A 165 -1.97 91.24 32.27
N VAL A 166 -2.87 91.58 33.20
CA VAL A 166 -3.59 92.87 33.30
C VAL A 166 -4.78 93.16 32.36
N VAL A 167 -5.98 92.96 32.91
CA VAL A 167 -7.15 93.89 32.91
C VAL A 167 -7.43 94.66 31.61
N ALA A 168 -8.34 94.12 30.76
CA ALA A 168 -9.44 94.88 30.13
C ALA A 168 -10.36 94.02 29.19
N ASP A 169 -10.74 92.79 29.55
CA ASP A 169 -11.49 91.91 28.61
C ASP A 169 -12.76 91.22 29.13
N SER A 170 -13.39 91.77 30.18
CA SER A 170 -14.66 91.23 30.72
C SER A 170 -15.82 91.18 29.74
N SER A 171 -15.72 91.83 28.56
CA SER A 171 -16.70 91.71 27.47
C SER A 171 -16.36 90.59 26.48
N ALA A 172 -15.08 90.32 26.24
CA ALA A 172 -14.64 89.21 25.37
C ALA A 172 -14.73 87.87 26.11
N GLU A 173 -14.41 87.85 27.40
CA GLU A 173 -14.65 86.69 28.28
C GLU A 173 -16.16 86.37 28.38
N LEU A 174 -17.03 87.39 28.49
CA LEU A 174 -18.48 87.18 28.48
C LEU A 174 -18.98 86.59 27.15
N GLN A 175 -18.52 87.13 26.01
CA GLN A 175 -18.90 86.58 24.70
C GLN A 175 -18.36 85.17 24.47
N SER A 176 -17.15 84.87 24.95
CA SER A 176 -16.58 83.52 24.93
C SER A 176 -17.40 82.54 25.79
N LEU A 177 -17.83 82.96 26.99
CA LEU A 177 -18.69 82.15 27.87
C LEU A 177 -20.12 82.01 27.34
N GLU A 178 -20.67 83.02 26.68
CA GLU A 178 -21.96 82.94 25.98
C GLU A 178 -21.89 81.97 24.81
N GLN A 179 -20.82 82.02 24.01
CA GLN A 179 -20.58 81.08 22.91
C GLN A 179 -20.37 79.64 23.43
N GLN A 180 -19.55 79.44 24.46
CA GLN A 180 -19.38 78.12 25.10
C GLN A 180 -20.68 77.58 25.70
N LEU A 181 -21.55 78.45 26.22
CA LEU A 181 -22.87 78.06 26.72
C LEU A 181 -23.82 77.67 25.58
N GLU A 182 -23.80 78.37 24.45
CA GLU A 182 -24.58 78.01 23.26
C GLU A 182 -24.07 76.68 22.65
N GLU A 183 -22.75 76.52 22.51
CA GLU A 183 -22.10 75.27 22.10
C GLU A 183 -22.50 74.11 23.02
N ALA A 184 -22.38 74.28 24.35
CA ALA A 184 -22.81 73.28 25.33
C ALA A 184 -24.32 72.98 25.30
N GLN A 185 -25.17 73.96 24.96
CA GLN A 185 -26.61 73.74 24.76
C GLN A 185 -26.88 72.91 23.49
N THR A 186 -26.18 73.18 22.39
CA THR A 186 -26.28 72.36 21.16
C THR A 186 -25.75 70.95 21.38
N GLU A 187 -24.65 70.78 22.12
CA GLU A 187 -24.12 69.47 22.49
C GLU A 187 -25.10 68.72 23.39
N ASN A 188 -25.73 69.38 24.37
CA ASN A 188 -26.75 68.76 25.22
C ASN A 188 -27.97 68.28 24.41
N PHE A 189 -28.39 69.06 23.40
CA PHE A 189 -29.44 68.67 22.47
C PHE A 189 -29.03 67.44 21.62
N ASN A 190 -27.81 67.40 21.12
CA ASN A 190 -27.28 66.27 20.36
C ASN A 190 -27.16 65.01 21.22
N ILE A 191 -26.63 65.13 22.44
CA ILE A 191 -26.56 64.04 23.44
C ILE A 191 -27.97 63.53 23.75
N LYS A 192 -28.95 64.42 23.92
CA LYS A 192 -30.35 64.02 24.14
C LYS A 192 -30.93 63.27 22.95
N GLN A 193 -30.73 63.76 21.73
CA GLN A 193 -31.18 63.07 20.51
C GLN A 193 -30.53 61.68 20.38
N MET A 194 -29.23 61.56 20.66
CA MET A 194 -28.52 60.28 20.70
C MET A 194 -29.07 59.36 21.80
N LYS A 195 -29.34 59.88 22.99
CA LYS A 195 -29.93 59.12 24.10
C LYS A 195 -31.31 58.56 23.70
N ASP A 196 -32.18 59.41 23.17
CA ASP A 196 -33.53 59.02 22.75
C ASP A 196 -33.46 57.94 21.64
N LEU A 197 -32.49 58.04 20.72
CA LEU A 197 -32.23 57.01 19.70
C LEU A 197 -31.71 55.69 20.28
N PHE A 198 -30.81 55.72 21.28
CA PHE A 198 -30.36 54.51 21.97
C PHE A 198 -31.48 53.87 22.80
N GLU A 199 -32.35 54.68 23.42
CA GLU A 199 -33.52 54.22 24.17
C GLU A 199 -34.55 53.53 23.25
N GLN A 200 -34.79 54.08 22.06
CA GLN A 200 -35.57 53.42 21.01
C GLN A 200 -34.95 52.11 20.52
N LYS A 201 -33.63 52.08 20.26
CA LYS A 201 -32.92 50.84 19.88
C LYS A 201 -32.97 49.77 20.98
N ALA A 202 -32.84 50.17 22.24
CA ALA A 202 -32.95 49.25 23.37
C ALA A 202 -34.37 48.66 23.49
N ALA A 203 -35.41 49.48 23.29
CA ALA A 203 -36.79 49.02 23.25
C ALA A 203 -37.04 48.05 22.08
N GLN A 204 -36.52 48.34 20.88
CA GLN A 204 -36.63 47.46 19.72
C GLN A 204 -35.93 46.11 19.94
N LEU A 205 -34.69 46.12 20.46
CA LEU A 205 -33.97 44.89 20.79
C LEU A 205 -34.70 44.08 21.88
N ALA A 206 -35.34 44.74 22.85
CA ALA A 206 -36.15 44.04 23.86
C ALA A 206 -37.37 43.34 23.23
N THR A 207 -38.04 43.94 22.24
CA THR A 207 -39.11 43.28 21.49
C THR A 207 -38.60 42.14 20.62
N GLU A 208 -37.48 42.30 19.92
CA GLU A 208 -36.89 41.24 19.09
C GLU A 208 -36.45 40.03 19.95
N ILE A 209 -35.88 40.27 21.14
CA ILE A 209 -35.53 39.21 22.11
C ILE A 209 -36.79 38.48 22.61
N ALA A 210 -37.89 39.19 22.86
CA ALA A 210 -39.16 38.58 23.28
C ALA A 210 -39.76 37.69 22.18
N ASP A 211 -39.78 38.15 20.93
CA ASP A 211 -40.27 37.40 19.77
C ASP A 211 -39.41 36.15 19.47
N ILE A 212 -38.08 36.29 19.54
CA ILE A 212 -37.14 35.16 19.39
C ILE A 212 -37.38 34.13 20.51
N LYS A 213 -37.63 34.58 21.74
CA LYS A 213 -37.91 33.69 22.86
C LYS A 213 -39.24 32.94 22.71
N SER A 214 -40.31 33.61 22.25
CA SER A 214 -41.59 32.95 21.96
C SER A 214 -41.41 31.83 20.93
N LYS A 215 -40.73 32.14 19.81
CA LYS A 215 -40.43 31.15 18.76
C LYS A 215 -39.55 30.01 19.25
N TYR A 216 -38.59 30.28 20.13
CA TYR A 216 -37.75 29.24 20.75
C TYR A 216 -38.57 28.31 21.65
N ASP A 217 -39.47 28.85 22.47
CA ASP A 217 -40.31 28.07 23.37
C ASP A 217 -41.35 27.24 22.58
N GLU A 218 -41.91 27.78 21.48
CA GLU A 218 -42.74 27.05 20.52
C GLU A 218 -41.97 25.88 19.86
N GLU A 219 -40.82 26.15 19.25
CA GLU A 219 -39.95 25.13 18.64
C GLU A 219 -39.48 24.06 19.64
N LYS A 220 -39.24 24.45 20.90
CA LYS A 220 -38.93 23.52 21.97
C LYS A 220 -40.10 22.59 22.26
N SER A 221 -41.33 23.11 22.36
CA SER A 221 -42.52 22.28 22.58
C SER A 221 -42.79 21.32 21.42
N LEU A 222 -42.56 21.74 20.18
CA LEU A 222 -42.68 20.90 18.98
C LEU A 222 -41.63 19.78 18.97
N ARG A 223 -40.39 20.07 19.39
CA ARG A 223 -39.32 19.09 19.54
C ARG A 223 -39.63 18.05 20.61
N GLU A 224 -40.09 18.48 21.79
CA GLU A 224 -40.49 17.57 22.88
C GLU A 224 -41.65 16.65 22.43
N ALA A 225 -42.63 17.18 21.70
CA ALA A 225 -43.72 16.39 21.12
C ALA A 225 -43.27 15.44 20.00
N ALA A 226 -42.20 15.77 19.26
CA ALA A 226 -41.60 14.88 18.27
C ALA A 226 -40.80 13.76 18.93
N GLU A 227 -40.00 14.06 19.97
CA GLU A 227 -39.27 13.06 20.74
C GLU A 227 -40.21 12.03 21.39
N GLN A 228 -41.34 12.47 21.97
CA GLN A 228 -42.37 11.57 22.51
C GLN A 228 -43.00 10.64 21.45
N LYS A 229 -43.11 11.08 20.20
CA LYS A 229 -43.57 10.20 19.10
C LYS A 229 -42.50 9.20 18.68
N VAL A 230 -41.22 9.62 18.65
CA VAL A 230 -40.10 8.74 18.33
C VAL A 230 -39.92 7.66 19.39
N THR A 231 -40.01 7.98 20.68
CA THR A 231 -39.95 6.96 21.75
C THR A 231 -41.10 5.97 21.64
N HIS A 232 -42.33 6.44 21.44
CA HIS A 232 -43.49 5.57 21.28
C HIS A 232 -43.37 4.62 20.07
N LEU A 233 -43.00 5.13 18.89
CA LEU A 233 -42.77 4.30 17.69
C LEU A 233 -41.61 3.31 17.88
N THR A 234 -40.58 3.67 18.66
CA THR A 234 -39.47 2.77 18.99
C THR A 234 -39.93 1.62 19.90
N GLU A 235 -40.82 1.90 20.87
CA GLU A 235 -41.42 0.85 21.69
C GLU A 235 -42.33 -0.08 20.89
N GLU A 236 -43.12 0.44 19.94
CA GLU A 236 -43.94 -0.39 19.04
C GLU A 236 -43.08 -1.25 18.12
N LEU A 237 -42.03 -0.69 17.53
CA LEU A 237 -41.08 -1.43 16.69
C LEU A 237 -40.38 -2.55 17.47
N ASN A 238 -40.00 -2.31 18.73
CA ASN A 238 -39.41 -3.34 19.59
C ASN A 238 -40.40 -4.46 19.92
N LYS A 239 -41.68 -4.14 20.17
CA LYS A 239 -42.73 -5.16 20.37
C LYS A 239 -42.91 -6.02 19.11
N GLU A 240 -43.01 -5.39 17.93
CA GLU A 240 -43.15 -6.12 16.68
C GLU A 240 -41.91 -6.99 16.38
N ALA A 241 -40.71 -6.50 16.68
CA ALA A 241 -39.48 -7.28 16.57
C ALA A 241 -39.48 -8.53 17.48
N THR A 242 -40.01 -8.44 18.71
CA THR A 242 -40.17 -9.62 19.58
C THR A 242 -41.18 -10.61 19.00
N ILE A 243 -42.33 -10.15 18.49
CA ILE A 243 -43.34 -11.01 17.85
C ILE A 243 -42.75 -11.73 16.62
N ILE A 244 -41.98 -11.03 15.79
CA ILE A 244 -41.28 -11.62 14.64
C ILE A 244 -40.28 -12.70 15.08
N GLN A 245 -39.55 -12.48 16.19
CA GLN A 245 -38.60 -13.44 16.74
C GLN A 245 -39.30 -14.70 17.28
N ASP A 246 -40.44 -14.54 17.97
CA ASP A 246 -41.24 -15.65 18.48
C ASP A 246 -41.84 -16.48 17.32
N LEU A 247 -42.47 -15.82 16.35
CA LEU A 247 -43.01 -16.46 15.14
C LEU A 247 -41.91 -17.18 14.33
N LYS A 248 -40.71 -16.61 14.24
CA LYS A 248 -39.56 -17.27 13.61
C LYS A 248 -39.14 -18.53 14.37
N THR A 249 -39.22 -18.50 15.69
CA THR A 249 -38.92 -19.66 16.55
C THR A 249 -39.98 -20.76 16.39
N GLU A 250 -41.26 -20.41 16.38
CA GLU A 250 -42.35 -21.36 16.08
C GLU A 250 -42.22 -21.98 14.69
N LEU A 251 -41.84 -21.19 13.68
CA LEU A 251 -41.69 -21.66 12.30
C LEU A 251 -40.52 -22.65 12.17
N LEU A 252 -39.43 -22.45 12.92
CA LEU A 252 -38.29 -23.37 12.99
C LEU A 252 -38.62 -24.68 13.73
N GLN A 253 -39.54 -24.66 14.69
CA GLN A 253 -39.97 -25.86 15.43
C GLN A 253 -41.03 -26.71 14.71
N ARG A 254 -41.36 -26.42 13.44
CA ARG A 254 -42.35 -27.20 12.68
C ARG A 254 -41.76 -28.56 12.24
N PRO A 255 -42.38 -29.71 12.60
CA PRO A 255 -41.80 -31.05 12.38
C PRO A 255 -41.33 -31.36 10.95
N GLY A 256 -42.02 -30.82 9.94
CA GLY A 256 -41.67 -31.07 8.53
C GLY A 256 -40.29 -30.53 8.09
N ILE A 257 -39.64 -29.65 8.85
CA ILE A 257 -38.27 -29.19 8.55
C ILE A 257 -37.26 -30.30 8.85
N GLU A 258 -37.49 -31.08 9.92
CA GLU A 258 -36.61 -32.16 10.36
C GLU A 258 -36.70 -33.34 9.39
N ASP A 259 -37.92 -33.72 8.98
CA ASP A 259 -38.15 -34.72 7.93
C ASP A 259 -37.45 -34.36 6.61
N VAL A 260 -37.54 -33.10 6.18
CA VAL A 260 -36.85 -32.62 4.96
C VAL A 260 -35.33 -32.61 5.14
N ALA A 261 -34.81 -32.35 6.35
CA ALA A 261 -33.38 -32.43 6.63
C ALA A 261 -32.86 -33.88 6.61
N VAL A 262 -33.63 -34.83 7.16
CA VAL A 262 -33.33 -36.28 7.10
C VAL A 262 -33.35 -36.76 5.65
N LEU A 263 -34.42 -36.46 4.88
CA LEU A 263 -34.51 -36.84 3.47
C LEU A 263 -33.39 -36.25 2.61
N LYS A 264 -32.96 -35.01 2.86
CA LYS A 264 -31.78 -34.43 2.21
C LYS A 264 -30.49 -35.19 2.56
N LYS A 265 -30.32 -35.57 3.83
CA LYS A 265 -29.14 -36.33 4.28
C LYS A 265 -29.10 -37.74 3.69
N GLU A 266 -30.24 -38.43 3.64
CA GLU A 266 -30.37 -39.74 3.01
C GLU A 266 -30.13 -39.66 1.50
N LEU A 267 -30.68 -38.66 0.81
CA LEU A 267 -30.43 -38.43 -0.62
C LEU A 267 -28.95 -38.17 -0.90
N VAL A 268 -28.28 -37.34 -0.10
CA VAL A 268 -26.83 -37.09 -0.22
C VAL A 268 -26.02 -38.36 0.06
N GLN A 269 -26.43 -39.20 1.02
CA GLN A 269 -25.77 -40.48 1.28
C GLN A 269 -25.93 -41.46 0.11
N VAL A 270 -27.12 -41.57 -0.49
CA VAL A 270 -27.36 -42.40 -1.68
C VAL A 270 -26.58 -41.88 -2.88
N GLN A 271 -26.53 -40.56 -3.10
CA GLN A 271 -25.72 -39.94 -4.15
C GLN A 271 -24.23 -40.26 -3.95
N THR A 272 -23.71 -40.02 -2.74
CA THR A 272 -22.30 -40.32 -2.39
C THR A 272 -21.97 -41.80 -2.58
N LEU A 273 -22.90 -42.71 -2.27
CA LEU A 273 -22.72 -44.14 -2.51
C LEU A 273 -22.66 -44.47 -4.00
N MET A 274 -23.55 -43.90 -4.82
CA MET A 274 -23.51 -44.08 -6.28
C MET A 274 -22.23 -43.53 -6.91
N ASP A 275 -21.78 -42.35 -6.46
CA ASP A 275 -20.55 -41.72 -6.94
C ASP A 275 -19.32 -42.59 -6.57
N ASN A 276 -19.26 -43.08 -5.31
CA ASN A 276 -18.20 -44.00 -4.88
C ASN A 276 -18.21 -45.33 -5.66
N MET A 277 -19.37 -45.95 -5.88
CA MET A 277 -19.48 -47.16 -6.70
C MET A 277 -19.10 -46.93 -8.17
N THR A 278 -19.26 -45.71 -8.67
CA THR A 278 -18.84 -45.33 -10.03
C THR A 278 -17.31 -45.18 -10.07
N LEU A 279 -16.73 -44.44 -9.13
CA LEU A 279 -15.28 -44.29 -8.97
C LEU A 279 -14.56 -45.62 -8.71
N GLU A 280 -15.17 -46.57 -8.00
CA GLU A 280 -14.62 -47.92 -7.82
C GLU A 280 -14.57 -48.69 -9.14
N ARG A 281 -15.65 -48.69 -9.93
CA ARG A 281 -15.65 -49.30 -11.29
C ARG A 281 -14.64 -48.66 -12.22
N GLU A 282 -14.48 -47.33 -12.17
CA GLU A 282 -13.47 -46.62 -12.98
C GLU A 282 -12.05 -47.02 -12.58
N ARG A 283 -11.75 -47.12 -11.27
CA ARG A 283 -10.46 -47.62 -10.77
C ARG A 283 -10.20 -49.07 -11.15
N GLU A 284 -11.21 -49.94 -11.09
CA GLU A 284 -11.10 -51.33 -11.56
C GLU A 284 -10.85 -51.42 -13.07
N SER A 285 -11.56 -50.59 -13.85
CA SER A 285 -11.36 -50.50 -15.30
C SER A 285 -9.94 -50.03 -15.67
N GLU A 286 -9.39 -49.00 -15.01
CA GLU A 286 -8.03 -48.55 -15.32
C GLU A 286 -6.97 -49.56 -14.84
N LYS A 287 -7.17 -50.24 -13.70
CA LYS A 287 -6.32 -51.37 -13.28
C LYS A 287 -6.27 -52.48 -14.32
N LEU A 288 -7.44 -52.96 -14.79
CA LEU A 288 -7.53 -54.00 -15.83
C LEU A 288 -6.88 -53.56 -17.14
N LYS A 289 -7.01 -52.27 -17.50
CA LYS A 289 -6.40 -51.66 -18.67
C LYS A 289 -4.87 -51.57 -18.56
N ASP A 290 -4.33 -51.26 -17.38
CA ASP A 290 -2.89 -51.29 -17.10
C ASP A 290 -2.33 -52.71 -17.06
N GLU A 291 -3.06 -53.68 -16.50
CA GLU A 291 -2.71 -55.10 -16.61
C GLU A 291 -2.69 -55.57 -18.08
N CYS A 292 -3.67 -55.15 -18.90
CA CYS A 292 -3.66 -55.44 -20.34
C CYS A 292 -2.45 -54.82 -21.06
N LYS A 293 -2.10 -53.55 -20.78
CA LYS A 293 -0.89 -52.91 -21.33
C LYS A 293 0.38 -53.67 -20.92
N LYS A 294 0.47 -54.09 -19.65
CA LYS A 294 1.61 -54.83 -19.11
C LYS A 294 1.75 -56.20 -19.78
N LEU A 295 0.66 -56.98 -19.86
CA LEU A 295 0.63 -58.26 -20.56
C LEU A 295 0.97 -58.12 -22.06
N GLN A 296 0.54 -57.03 -22.70
CA GLN A 296 0.90 -56.72 -24.08
C GLN A 296 2.40 -56.42 -24.24
N ALA A 297 3.01 -55.69 -23.30
CA ALA A 297 4.45 -55.44 -23.29
C ALA A 297 5.26 -56.72 -23.01
N GLU A 298 4.79 -57.57 -22.08
CA GLU A 298 5.37 -58.89 -21.81
C GLU A 298 5.27 -59.81 -23.04
N TYR A 299 4.13 -59.82 -23.74
CA TYR A 299 3.95 -60.52 -25.01
C TYR A 299 4.96 -60.07 -26.06
N VAL A 300 5.06 -58.74 -26.33
CA VAL A 300 6.01 -58.19 -27.31
C VAL A 300 7.46 -58.50 -26.95
N ASN A 301 7.82 -58.44 -25.67
CA ASN A 301 9.17 -58.80 -25.20
C ASN A 301 9.46 -60.31 -25.39
N SER A 302 8.48 -61.17 -25.13
CA SER A 302 8.59 -62.61 -25.39
C SER A 302 8.71 -62.92 -26.90
N GLU A 303 7.97 -62.21 -27.74
CA GLU A 303 8.01 -62.33 -29.21
C GLU A 303 9.36 -61.85 -29.79
N ALA A 304 9.90 -60.75 -29.24
CA ALA A 304 11.26 -60.29 -29.55
C ALA A 304 12.33 -61.32 -29.13
N THR A 305 12.20 -61.89 -27.93
CA THR A 305 13.11 -62.95 -27.43
C THR A 305 13.04 -64.20 -28.31
N ILE A 306 11.84 -64.65 -28.69
CA ILE A 306 11.64 -65.77 -29.63
C ILE A 306 12.27 -65.46 -30.99
N SER A 307 12.14 -64.22 -31.47
CA SER A 307 12.72 -63.79 -32.74
C SER A 307 14.25 -63.76 -32.69
N GLN A 308 14.85 -63.33 -31.57
CA GLN A 308 16.29 -63.38 -31.36
C GLN A 308 16.81 -64.82 -31.27
N LEU A 309 16.16 -65.70 -30.50
CA LEU A 309 16.53 -67.11 -30.42
C LEU A 309 16.41 -67.83 -31.78
N ARG A 310 15.41 -67.47 -32.61
CA ARG A 310 15.31 -67.95 -34.00
C ARG A 310 16.47 -67.46 -34.88
N SER A 311 16.90 -66.20 -34.71
CA SER A 311 18.06 -65.63 -35.40
C SER A 311 19.37 -66.32 -34.99
N GLU A 312 19.54 -66.63 -33.71
CA GLU A 312 20.70 -67.36 -33.19
C GLU A 312 20.71 -68.82 -33.68
N LEU A 313 19.56 -69.51 -33.67
CA LEU A 313 19.43 -70.85 -34.24
C LEU A 313 19.78 -70.88 -35.75
N ALA A 314 19.48 -69.81 -36.48
CA ALA A 314 19.83 -69.67 -37.89
C ALA A 314 21.34 -69.45 -38.16
N LYS A 315 22.17 -69.15 -37.13
CA LYS A 315 23.64 -69.03 -37.26
C LYS A 315 24.37 -70.37 -37.15
N GLY A 316 23.76 -71.38 -36.51
CA GLY A 316 24.35 -72.71 -36.35
C GLY A 316 24.89 -73.35 -37.65
N PRO A 317 24.18 -73.27 -38.79
CA PRO A 317 24.69 -73.74 -40.08
C PRO A 317 25.96 -73.03 -40.57
N GLN A 318 26.13 -71.73 -40.29
CA GLN A 318 27.34 -70.97 -40.61
C GLN A 318 28.52 -71.43 -39.75
N GLU A 319 28.33 -71.58 -38.43
CA GLU A 319 29.40 -72.00 -37.51
C GLU A 319 29.89 -73.43 -37.82
N VAL A 320 28.96 -74.35 -38.10
CA VAL A 320 29.30 -75.72 -38.54
C VAL A 320 30.12 -75.70 -39.85
N ALA A 321 29.82 -74.80 -40.79
CA ALA A 321 30.59 -74.65 -42.02
C ALA A 321 32.02 -74.13 -41.77
N VAL A 322 32.21 -73.22 -40.81
CA VAL A 322 33.54 -72.73 -40.40
C VAL A 322 34.36 -73.85 -39.74
N TYR A 323 33.79 -74.58 -38.78
CA TYR A 323 34.48 -75.71 -38.14
C TYR A 323 34.86 -76.82 -39.12
N VAL A 324 34.03 -77.07 -40.15
CA VAL A 324 34.36 -78.02 -41.23
C VAL A 324 35.57 -77.53 -42.04
N GLN A 325 35.67 -76.23 -42.38
CA GLN A 325 36.85 -75.68 -43.06
C GLN A 325 38.12 -75.72 -42.20
N GLU A 326 38.01 -75.44 -40.89
CA GLU A 326 39.15 -75.49 -39.98
C GLU A 326 39.66 -76.92 -39.79
N LEU A 327 38.77 -77.89 -39.61
CA LEU A 327 39.12 -79.32 -39.59
C LEU A 327 39.83 -79.75 -40.90
N GLN A 328 39.43 -79.19 -42.04
CA GLN A 328 40.06 -79.47 -43.33
C GLN A 328 41.49 -78.88 -43.41
N LYS A 329 41.72 -77.68 -42.86
CA LYS A 329 43.06 -77.06 -42.75
C LYS A 329 43.98 -77.77 -41.75
N LEU A 330 43.46 -78.16 -40.59
CA LEU A 330 44.20 -78.96 -39.61
C LEU A 330 44.60 -80.31 -40.21
N LYS A 331 43.72 -80.95 -40.98
CA LYS A 331 44.02 -82.22 -41.67
C LYS A 331 45.15 -82.09 -42.70
N SER A 332 45.24 -81.00 -43.46
CA SER A 332 46.39 -80.76 -44.34
C SER A 332 47.68 -80.51 -43.56
N SER A 333 47.64 -79.74 -42.47
CA SER A 333 48.82 -79.44 -41.64
C SER A 333 49.38 -80.69 -40.94
N VAL A 334 48.52 -81.58 -40.45
CA VAL A 334 48.93 -82.87 -39.87
C VAL A 334 49.63 -83.76 -40.90
N ASN A 335 49.18 -83.78 -42.16
CA ASN A 335 49.84 -84.54 -43.22
C ASN A 335 51.25 -84.00 -43.52
N GLU A 336 51.43 -82.68 -43.59
CA GLU A 336 52.75 -82.04 -43.79
C GLU A 336 53.73 -82.34 -42.63
N LEU A 337 53.24 -82.27 -41.38
CA LEU A 337 54.05 -82.58 -40.19
C LEU A 337 54.44 -84.08 -40.12
N THR A 338 53.55 -84.97 -40.57
CA THR A 338 53.84 -86.41 -40.66
C THR A 338 54.96 -86.67 -41.66
N GLN A 339 54.91 -86.04 -42.84
CA GLN A 339 55.95 -86.16 -43.87
C GLN A 339 57.30 -85.55 -43.42
N LYS A 340 57.29 -84.50 -42.59
CA LYS A 340 58.51 -83.93 -41.99
C LYS A 340 59.16 -84.86 -40.96
N ASN A 341 58.38 -85.50 -40.09
CA ASN A 341 58.92 -86.44 -39.08
C ASN A 341 59.61 -87.65 -39.72
N GLN A 342 59.05 -88.16 -40.81
CA GLN A 342 59.63 -89.29 -41.54
C GLN A 342 61.03 -88.94 -42.10
N ASN A 343 61.18 -87.76 -42.73
CA ASN A 343 62.45 -87.25 -43.24
C ASN A 343 63.51 -86.92 -42.17
N LEU A 344 63.11 -86.68 -40.91
CA LEU A 344 64.05 -86.43 -39.81
C LEU A 344 64.57 -87.73 -39.19
N THR A 345 63.71 -88.76 -39.14
CA THR A 345 64.06 -90.09 -38.60
C THR A 345 65.20 -90.74 -39.41
N GLU A 346 65.15 -90.66 -40.74
CA GLU A 346 66.21 -91.18 -41.63
C GLU A 346 67.56 -90.44 -41.48
N LYS A 347 67.54 -89.16 -41.07
CA LYS A 347 68.77 -88.36 -40.88
C LYS A 347 69.44 -88.65 -39.54
N LEU A 348 68.68 -89.01 -38.51
CA LEU A 348 69.21 -89.31 -37.18
C LEU A 348 70.04 -90.61 -37.19
N GLN A 349 69.51 -91.67 -37.80
CA GLN A 349 70.18 -92.98 -37.94
C GLN A 349 71.53 -92.90 -38.67
N LYS A 350 71.74 -91.89 -39.52
CA LYS A 350 73.01 -91.69 -40.23
C LYS A 350 74.07 -90.95 -39.39
N LYS A 351 73.64 -90.16 -38.39
CA LYS A 351 74.53 -89.38 -37.51
C LYS A 351 75.13 -90.21 -36.37
N GLU A 352 74.47 -91.27 -35.95
CA GLU A 352 74.91 -92.15 -34.85
C GLU A 352 76.10 -93.03 -35.26
N LEU A 353 76.25 -93.34 -36.56
CA LEU A 353 77.35 -94.15 -37.09
C LEU A 353 78.69 -93.41 -37.16
N ASP A 354 78.68 -92.08 -37.32
CA ASP A 354 79.90 -91.26 -37.44
C ASP A 354 80.58 -90.99 -36.09
N TYR A 355 79.84 -91.06 -34.98
CA TYR A 355 80.34 -90.64 -33.65
C TYR A 355 81.31 -91.66 -33.02
N THR A 356 81.20 -92.94 -33.38
CA THR A 356 82.03 -94.03 -32.84
C THR A 356 83.47 -94.06 -33.38
N GLN A 357 83.81 -93.27 -34.40
CA GLN A 357 85.14 -93.27 -35.04
C GLN A 357 86.03 -92.08 -34.63
N LEU A 358 85.51 -91.12 -33.85
CA LEU A 358 86.24 -89.92 -33.43
C LEU A 358 86.89 -90.05 -32.05
N GLU A 359 86.44 -90.98 -31.22
CA GLU A 359 86.92 -91.19 -29.85
C GLU A 359 88.34 -91.80 -29.80
N GLU A 360 88.74 -92.57 -30.81
CA GLU A 360 90.05 -93.24 -30.86
C GLU A 360 91.24 -92.29 -31.12
N LYS A 361 91.02 -91.11 -31.72
CA LYS A 361 92.11 -90.23 -32.18
C LYS A 361 92.63 -89.23 -31.14
N HIS A 362 91.93 -89.04 -30.03
CA HIS A 362 92.27 -88.01 -29.04
C HIS A 362 93.53 -88.35 -28.20
N ASN A 363 93.97 -89.61 -28.17
CA ASN A 363 95.04 -90.06 -27.26
C ASN A 363 96.49 -89.77 -27.74
N GLU A 364 96.70 -89.30 -28.97
CA GLU A 364 98.05 -89.17 -29.55
C GLU A 364 98.71 -87.78 -29.34
N GLU A 365 97.94 -86.73 -29.07
CA GLU A 365 98.42 -85.33 -29.16
C GLU A 365 99.27 -84.86 -27.94
N CYS A 366 99.35 -85.66 -26.88
CA CYS A 366 99.99 -85.27 -25.61
C CYS A 366 101.53 -85.09 -25.67
N VAL A 367 102.20 -85.48 -26.77
CA VAL A 367 103.67 -85.56 -26.85
C VAL A 367 104.35 -84.26 -27.35
N SER A 368 103.63 -83.36 -28.02
CA SER A 368 104.26 -82.26 -28.81
C SER A 368 104.87 -81.08 -28.01
N LYS A 369 104.81 -81.08 -26.67
CA LYS A 369 105.11 -79.88 -25.85
C LYS A 369 106.61 -79.53 -25.68
N LYS A 370 107.55 -80.37 -26.13
CA LYS A 370 108.99 -80.22 -25.80
C LYS A 370 109.84 -79.28 -26.70
N ASN A 371 109.31 -78.71 -27.79
CA ASN A 371 110.14 -78.16 -28.89
C ASN A 371 110.29 -76.62 -28.99
N ILE A 372 110.06 -75.83 -27.92
CA ILE A 372 110.08 -74.35 -28.00
C ILE A 372 111.48 -73.70 -27.89
N GLN A 373 112.51 -74.42 -27.43
CA GLN A 373 113.72 -73.80 -26.87
C GLN A 373 114.73 -73.16 -27.88
N ALA A 374 114.56 -73.31 -29.20
CA ALA A 374 115.57 -72.91 -30.18
C ALA A 374 115.45 -71.48 -30.76
N SER A 375 114.34 -70.77 -30.54
CA SER A 375 114.00 -69.56 -31.33
C SER A 375 114.66 -68.24 -30.89
N LEU A 376 115.43 -68.22 -29.80
CA LEU A 376 115.81 -66.97 -29.12
C LEU A 376 116.98 -66.20 -29.78
N HIS A 377 117.85 -66.88 -30.54
CA HIS A 377 119.16 -66.35 -30.92
C HIS A 377 119.18 -65.33 -32.08
N GLN A 378 118.04 -65.09 -32.74
CA GLN A 378 117.94 -64.31 -33.99
C GLN A 378 117.77 -62.79 -33.77
N LYS A 379 117.62 -62.32 -32.53
CA LYS A 379 117.10 -60.97 -32.23
C LYS A 379 118.13 -59.86 -32.00
N ASP A 380 119.40 -60.17 -31.75
CA ASP A 380 120.42 -59.15 -31.43
C ASP A 380 120.81 -58.25 -32.62
N LEU A 381 120.57 -58.69 -33.86
CA LEU A 381 120.94 -57.92 -35.06
C LEU A 381 120.04 -56.69 -35.32
N ASP A 382 118.83 -56.64 -34.74
CA ASP A 382 117.84 -55.60 -35.00
C ASP A 382 118.22 -54.23 -34.40
N CYS A 383 119.12 -54.19 -33.41
CA CYS A 383 119.39 -52.99 -32.61
C CYS A 383 120.06 -51.82 -33.37
N GLN A 384 120.84 -52.09 -34.43
CA GLN A 384 121.59 -51.02 -35.12
C GLN A 384 120.73 -50.12 -36.02
N GLN A 385 119.52 -50.56 -36.42
CA GLN A 385 118.58 -49.73 -37.20
C GLN A 385 117.79 -48.73 -36.36
N LEU A 386 117.85 -48.79 -35.03
CA LEU A 386 117.05 -47.92 -34.16
C LEU A 386 117.61 -46.49 -34.07
N GLN A 387 118.91 -46.29 -34.28
CA GLN A 387 119.57 -45.02 -33.99
C GLN A 387 119.30 -43.92 -35.03
N SER A 388 118.99 -44.27 -36.29
CA SER A 388 118.56 -43.30 -37.33
C SER A 388 117.10 -42.87 -37.21
N ARG A 389 116.29 -43.59 -36.41
CA ARG A 389 114.87 -43.25 -36.16
C ARG A 389 114.71 -42.19 -35.06
N LEU A 390 115.74 -42.01 -34.22
CA LEU A 390 115.73 -41.10 -33.07
C LEU A 390 115.75 -39.61 -33.48
N SER A 391 116.60 -39.22 -34.41
CA SER A 391 116.74 -37.81 -34.86
C SER A 391 115.53 -37.29 -35.65
N ALA A 392 114.84 -38.17 -36.38
CA ALA A 392 113.55 -37.87 -36.98
C ALA A 392 112.43 -37.65 -35.93
N SER A 393 112.58 -38.26 -34.75
CA SER A 393 111.64 -38.08 -33.63
C SER A 393 111.82 -36.72 -32.94
N GLU A 394 113.04 -36.19 -32.84
CA GLU A 394 113.30 -34.88 -32.21
C GLU A 394 112.70 -33.70 -33.00
N THR A 395 112.81 -33.72 -34.33
CA THR A 395 112.18 -32.70 -35.20
C THR A 395 110.66 -32.85 -35.30
N SER A 396 110.10 -34.00 -34.93
CA SER A 396 108.66 -34.15 -34.68
C SER A 396 108.26 -33.56 -33.32
N LEU A 397 109.08 -33.77 -32.28
CA LEU A 397 108.85 -33.23 -30.94
C LEU A 397 108.81 -31.70 -30.91
N GLN A 398 109.71 -31.01 -31.61
CA GLN A 398 109.72 -29.54 -31.68
C GLN A 398 108.45 -28.98 -32.34
N ARG A 399 107.88 -29.65 -33.35
CA ARG A 399 106.57 -29.27 -33.94
C ARG A 399 105.43 -29.47 -32.95
N ILE A 400 105.39 -30.63 -32.29
CA ILE A 400 104.39 -30.93 -31.25
C ILE A 400 104.47 -29.90 -30.11
N GLN A 401 105.68 -29.41 -29.78
CA GLN A 401 105.89 -28.39 -28.75
C GLN A 401 105.38 -27.00 -29.17
N ALA A 402 105.46 -26.63 -30.46
CA ALA A 402 104.83 -25.42 -31.00
C ALA A 402 103.30 -25.54 -31.06
N GLU A 403 102.77 -26.68 -31.55
CA GLU A 403 101.35 -27.00 -31.57
C GLU A 403 100.74 -27.03 -30.15
N LEU A 404 101.51 -27.42 -29.13
CA LEU A 404 101.13 -27.33 -27.72
C LEU A 404 101.05 -25.88 -27.22
N GLY A 405 101.92 -24.99 -27.70
CA GLY A 405 101.86 -23.55 -27.41
C GLY A 405 100.59 -22.90 -27.99
N GLU A 406 100.33 -23.13 -29.27
CA GLU A 406 99.11 -22.66 -29.95
C GLU A 406 97.83 -23.23 -29.30
N LYS A 407 97.84 -24.51 -28.91
CA LYS A 407 96.75 -25.10 -28.12
C LYS A 407 96.63 -24.49 -26.73
N GLY A 408 97.72 -24.06 -26.10
CA GLY A 408 97.71 -23.33 -24.84
C GLY A 408 96.97 -21.99 -24.98
N GLU A 409 97.32 -21.19 -25.99
CA GLU A 409 96.63 -19.93 -26.27
C GLU A 409 95.16 -20.10 -26.65
N ALA A 410 94.83 -21.13 -27.46
CA ALA A 410 93.45 -21.45 -27.79
C ALA A 410 92.66 -21.89 -26.55
N THR A 411 93.26 -22.66 -25.64
CA THR A 411 92.64 -23.09 -24.37
C THR A 411 92.42 -21.89 -23.44
N GLN A 412 93.35 -20.93 -23.41
CA GLN A 412 93.21 -19.70 -22.63
C GLN A 412 92.05 -18.84 -23.16
N LYS A 413 91.95 -18.62 -24.49
CA LYS A 413 90.83 -17.90 -25.11
C LYS A 413 89.48 -18.57 -24.86
N LEU A 414 89.38 -19.89 -25.03
CA LEU A 414 88.17 -20.65 -24.72
C LEU A 414 87.76 -20.54 -23.24
N LYS A 415 88.72 -20.40 -22.33
CA LYS A 415 88.46 -20.23 -20.89
C LYS A 415 87.95 -18.82 -20.56
N GLU A 416 88.46 -17.80 -21.26
CA GLU A 416 87.97 -16.43 -21.17
C GLU A 416 86.55 -16.32 -21.75
N GLU A 417 86.30 -16.86 -22.94
CA GLU A 417 84.96 -16.96 -23.56
C GLU A 417 83.97 -17.72 -22.66
N LEU A 418 84.39 -18.84 -22.05
CA LEU A 418 83.56 -19.59 -21.11
C LEU A 418 83.16 -18.74 -19.89
N SER A 419 84.09 -17.96 -19.32
CA SER A 419 83.80 -17.06 -18.20
C SER A 419 82.87 -15.91 -18.59
N GLU A 420 82.96 -15.41 -19.83
CA GLU A 420 82.06 -14.40 -20.36
C GLU A 420 80.65 -14.96 -20.61
N VAL A 421 80.55 -16.20 -21.10
CA VAL A 421 79.28 -16.93 -21.24
C VAL A 421 78.66 -17.23 -19.88
N GLU A 422 79.46 -17.61 -18.88
CA GLU A 422 79.00 -17.94 -17.54
C GLU A 422 78.49 -16.70 -16.77
N THR A 423 79.15 -15.55 -16.92
CA THR A 423 78.66 -14.26 -16.39
C THR A 423 77.40 -13.78 -17.10
N LYS A 424 77.32 -13.89 -18.44
CA LYS A 424 76.09 -13.63 -19.21
C LYS A 424 74.94 -14.54 -18.79
N HIS A 425 75.21 -15.82 -18.53
CA HIS A 425 74.21 -16.78 -18.02
C HIS A 425 73.71 -16.38 -16.63
N GLN A 426 74.59 -15.98 -15.71
CA GLN A 426 74.19 -15.49 -14.38
C GLN A 426 73.35 -14.20 -14.48
N HIS A 427 73.69 -13.29 -15.38
CA HIS A 427 72.91 -12.07 -15.63
C HIS A 427 71.50 -12.36 -16.16
N LEU A 428 71.39 -13.16 -17.24
CA LEU A 428 70.10 -13.61 -17.79
C LEU A 428 69.25 -14.36 -16.75
N LYS A 429 69.88 -15.12 -15.85
CA LYS A 429 69.20 -15.83 -14.75
C LYS A 429 68.66 -14.87 -13.67
N ALA A 430 69.30 -13.72 -13.48
CA ALA A 430 68.79 -12.66 -12.60
C ALA A 430 67.62 -11.90 -13.27
N GLU A 431 67.77 -11.53 -14.55
CA GLU A 431 66.69 -10.88 -15.33
C GLU A 431 65.44 -11.78 -15.41
N PHE A 432 65.61 -13.09 -15.65
CA PHE A 432 64.51 -14.03 -15.69
C PHE A 432 63.74 -14.08 -14.35
N LYS A 433 64.44 -14.07 -13.21
CA LYS A 433 63.80 -13.99 -11.88
C LYS A 433 63.03 -12.69 -11.69
N GLN A 434 63.59 -11.56 -12.12
CA GLN A 434 62.94 -10.25 -12.02
C GLN A 434 61.69 -10.17 -12.89
N LEU A 435 61.74 -10.68 -14.13
CA LEU A 435 60.58 -10.76 -15.03
C LEU A 435 59.53 -11.75 -14.53
N GLN A 436 59.94 -12.86 -13.93
CA GLN A 436 59.03 -13.79 -13.27
C GLN A 436 58.29 -13.12 -12.11
N GLN A 437 58.99 -12.41 -11.23
CA GLN A 437 58.38 -11.69 -10.12
C GLN A 437 57.42 -10.59 -10.61
N GLN A 438 57.79 -9.81 -11.62
CA GLN A 438 56.89 -8.82 -12.25
C GLN A 438 55.64 -9.46 -12.89
N ARG A 439 55.75 -10.69 -13.41
CA ARG A 439 54.58 -11.44 -13.91
C ARG A 439 53.67 -11.83 -12.74
N GLU A 440 54.24 -12.38 -11.67
CA GLU A 440 53.50 -12.82 -10.48
C GLU A 440 52.79 -11.64 -9.79
N GLU A 441 53.44 -10.47 -9.68
CA GLU A 441 52.83 -9.23 -9.18
C GLU A 441 51.67 -8.74 -10.07
N LYS A 442 51.82 -8.78 -11.40
CA LYS A 442 50.74 -8.43 -12.34
C LYS A 442 49.58 -9.43 -12.31
N GLU A 443 49.87 -10.70 -12.09
CA GLU A 443 48.87 -11.76 -11.97
C GLU A 443 48.05 -11.61 -10.68
N GLN A 444 48.71 -11.31 -9.55
CA GLN A 444 48.04 -10.95 -8.29
C GLN A 444 47.18 -9.68 -8.44
N HIS A 445 47.69 -8.63 -9.10
CA HIS A 445 46.92 -7.42 -9.35
C HIS A 445 45.71 -7.69 -10.25
N GLY A 446 45.85 -8.54 -11.27
CA GLY A 446 44.74 -8.99 -12.12
C GLY A 446 43.66 -9.77 -11.34
N LEU A 447 44.06 -10.65 -10.41
CA LEU A 447 43.13 -11.36 -9.53
C LEU A 447 42.40 -10.40 -8.56
N GLN A 448 43.08 -9.36 -8.07
CA GLN A 448 42.47 -8.35 -7.22
C GLN A 448 41.44 -7.50 -7.98
N LEU A 449 41.78 -7.02 -9.18
CA LEU A 449 40.83 -6.34 -10.06
C LEU A 449 39.64 -7.23 -10.44
N GLN A 450 39.87 -8.53 -10.68
CA GLN A 450 38.78 -9.48 -10.94
C GLN A 450 37.85 -9.64 -9.72
N SER A 451 38.39 -9.63 -8.50
CA SER A 451 37.61 -9.64 -7.26
C SER A 451 36.77 -8.37 -7.12
N GLU A 452 37.35 -7.19 -7.38
CA GLU A 452 36.63 -5.90 -7.36
C GLU A 452 35.51 -5.86 -8.41
N ILE A 453 35.75 -6.33 -9.64
CA ILE A 453 34.72 -6.46 -10.68
C ILE A 453 33.59 -7.39 -10.22
N ASN A 454 33.91 -8.54 -9.62
CA ASN A 454 32.89 -9.49 -9.13
C ASN A 454 32.05 -8.88 -7.99
N GLN A 455 32.66 -8.10 -7.09
CA GLN A 455 31.95 -7.38 -6.03
C GLN A 455 31.04 -6.27 -6.59
N LEU A 456 31.53 -5.50 -7.57
CA LEU A 456 30.74 -4.46 -8.24
C LEU A 456 29.58 -5.07 -9.03
N HIS A 457 29.78 -6.19 -9.72
CA HIS A 457 28.73 -6.91 -10.42
C HIS A 457 27.66 -7.45 -9.47
N SER A 458 28.06 -7.98 -8.31
CA SER A 458 27.13 -8.44 -7.26
C SER A 458 26.30 -7.28 -6.69
N LYS A 459 26.93 -6.12 -6.48
CA LYS A 459 26.24 -4.89 -6.05
C LYS A 459 25.28 -4.37 -7.13
N LEU A 460 25.67 -4.41 -8.40
CA LEU A 460 24.81 -4.01 -9.52
C LEU A 460 23.54 -4.87 -9.56
N LEU A 461 23.69 -6.20 -9.55
CA LEU A 461 22.57 -7.16 -9.53
C LEU A 461 21.62 -6.91 -8.34
N GLU A 462 22.16 -6.64 -7.15
CA GLU A 462 21.34 -6.31 -5.98
C GLU A 462 20.61 -4.97 -6.14
N THR A 463 21.25 -3.94 -6.72
CA THR A 463 20.53 -2.69 -7.02
C THR A 463 19.47 -2.84 -8.10
N GLU A 464 19.71 -3.63 -9.14
CA GLU A 464 18.71 -3.96 -10.18
C GLU A 464 17.50 -4.70 -9.58
N ARG A 465 17.76 -5.66 -8.67
CA ARG A 465 16.72 -6.40 -7.94
C ARG A 465 15.86 -5.46 -7.09
N GLN A 466 16.48 -4.58 -6.30
CA GLN A 466 15.78 -3.59 -5.47
C GLN A 466 14.95 -2.59 -6.31
N LEU A 467 15.48 -2.17 -7.47
CA LEU A 467 14.80 -1.27 -8.39
C LEU A 467 13.58 -1.97 -9.03
N GLY A 468 13.71 -3.25 -9.38
CA GLY A 468 12.59 -4.10 -9.80
C GLY A 468 11.49 -4.24 -8.74
N GLU A 469 11.85 -4.47 -7.47
CA GLU A 469 10.89 -4.52 -6.35
C GLU A 469 10.20 -3.17 -6.08
N ALA A 470 10.94 -2.06 -6.20
CA ALA A 470 10.37 -0.72 -6.09
C ALA A 470 9.38 -0.44 -7.23
N HIS A 471 9.73 -0.81 -8.46
CA HIS A 471 8.85 -0.67 -9.62
C HIS A 471 7.59 -1.55 -9.51
N GLY A 472 7.74 -2.78 -9.00
CA GLY A 472 6.61 -3.68 -8.70
C GLY A 472 5.64 -3.06 -7.69
N ARG A 473 6.14 -2.60 -6.54
CA ARG A 473 5.33 -1.91 -5.51
C ARG A 473 4.64 -0.66 -6.05
N LEU A 474 5.32 0.13 -6.88
CA LEU A 474 4.74 1.34 -7.47
C LEU A 474 3.63 1.01 -8.50
N LYS A 475 3.76 -0.11 -9.23
CA LYS A 475 2.72 -0.64 -10.12
C LYS A 475 1.50 -1.13 -9.33
N GLU A 476 1.70 -1.89 -8.26
CA GLU A 476 0.64 -2.34 -7.35
C GLU A 476 -0.09 -1.15 -6.70
N GLN A 477 0.64 -0.14 -6.23
CA GLN A 477 0.06 1.09 -5.68
C GLN A 477 -0.79 1.85 -6.71
N ARG A 478 -0.31 1.98 -7.96
CA ARG A 478 -1.08 2.59 -9.05
C ARG A 478 -2.36 1.82 -9.35
N GLN A 479 -2.30 0.48 -9.38
CA GLN A 479 -3.48 -0.35 -9.61
C GLN A 479 -4.50 -0.20 -8.48
N LEU A 480 -4.09 -0.30 -7.22
CA LEU A 480 -4.94 -0.08 -6.05
C LEU A 480 -5.53 1.33 -6.01
N SER A 481 -4.78 2.35 -6.46
CA SER A 481 -5.29 3.71 -6.58
C SER A 481 -6.33 3.85 -7.70
N SER A 482 -6.14 3.15 -8.82
CA SER A 482 -7.07 3.15 -9.95
C SER A 482 -8.37 2.42 -9.60
N GLU A 483 -8.30 1.29 -8.88
CA GLU A 483 -9.47 0.56 -8.39
C GLU A 483 -10.27 1.41 -7.40
N LYS A 484 -9.60 2.07 -6.44
CA LYS A 484 -10.25 3.03 -5.53
C LYS A 484 -10.86 4.24 -6.23
N LEU A 485 -10.26 4.72 -7.32
CA LEU A 485 -10.82 5.80 -8.13
C LEU A 485 -12.11 5.32 -8.81
N MET A 486 -12.09 4.15 -9.44
CA MET A 486 -13.26 3.55 -10.11
C MET A 486 -14.41 3.28 -9.13
N ASP A 487 -14.14 2.79 -7.92
CA ASP A 487 -15.14 2.64 -6.85
C ASP A 487 -15.77 3.98 -6.46
N LYS A 488 -14.98 5.07 -6.48
CA LYS A 488 -15.46 6.42 -6.16
C LYS A 488 -16.26 7.03 -7.31
N GLU A 489 -15.83 6.82 -8.56
CA GLU A 489 -16.58 7.21 -9.76
C GLU A 489 -17.95 6.51 -9.80
N GLN A 490 -18.01 5.21 -9.49
CA GLN A 490 -19.27 4.47 -9.36
C GLN A 490 -20.15 5.01 -8.23
N GLN A 491 -19.59 5.32 -7.06
CA GLN A 491 -20.34 5.95 -5.95
C GLN A 491 -20.90 7.32 -6.34
N VAL A 492 -20.16 8.12 -7.11
CA VAL A 492 -20.63 9.42 -7.62
C VAL A 492 -21.76 9.24 -8.64
N ALA A 493 -21.63 8.29 -9.58
CA ALA A 493 -22.69 7.97 -10.55
C ALA A 493 -23.99 7.49 -9.88
N ASP A 494 -23.89 6.62 -8.87
CA ASP A 494 -25.02 6.15 -8.08
C ASP A 494 -25.69 7.29 -7.29
N LEU A 495 -24.91 8.23 -6.76
CA LEU A 495 -25.44 9.42 -6.07
C LEU A 495 -26.10 10.41 -7.04
N GLN A 496 -25.55 10.61 -8.24
CA GLN A 496 -26.17 11.42 -9.29
C GLN A 496 -27.52 10.82 -9.73
N LEU A 497 -27.58 9.50 -9.95
CA LEU A 497 -28.84 8.81 -10.28
C LEU A 497 -29.89 8.93 -9.16
N LYS A 498 -29.47 8.90 -7.89
CA LYS A 498 -30.38 9.14 -6.75
C LYS A 498 -30.86 10.59 -6.70
N LEU A 499 -29.97 11.56 -6.94
CA LEU A 499 -30.33 12.98 -7.03
C LEU A 499 -31.36 13.23 -8.12
N SER A 500 -31.12 12.78 -9.35
CA SER A 500 -32.07 12.96 -10.46
C SER A 500 -33.43 12.30 -10.23
N ARG A 501 -33.48 11.17 -9.50
CA ARG A 501 -34.77 10.55 -9.08
C ARG A 501 -35.51 11.41 -8.06
N LEU A 502 -34.81 11.91 -7.03
CA LEU A 502 -35.40 12.78 -6.01
C LEU A 502 -35.84 14.13 -6.58
N GLU A 503 -35.10 14.67 -7.56
CA GLU A 503 -35.48 15.87 -8.32
C GLU A 503 -36.77 15.65 -9.11
N GLU A 504 -36.95 14.50 -9.74
CA GLU A 504 -38.17 14.19 -10.51
C GLU A 504 -39.36 13.90 -9.59
N GLU A 505 -39.16 13.16 -8.49
CA GLU A 505 -40.17 13.00 -7.44
C GLU A 505 -40.60 14.37 -6.86
N LEU A 506 -39.65 15.29 -6.63
CA LEU A 506 -39.95 16.64 -6.16
C LEU A 506 -40.78 17.42 -7.19
N LYS A 507 -40.45 17.37 -8.49
CA LYS A 507 -41.26 17.98 -9.55
C LYS A 507 -42.68 17.41 -9.57
N GLU A 508 -42.83 16.10 -9.43
CA GLU A 508 -44.15 15.45 -9.35
C GLU A 508 -44.93 15.91 -8.12
N LYS A 509 -44.29 16.01 -6.94
CA LYS A 509 -44.94 16.55 -5.73
C LYS A 509 -45.33 18.02 -5.89
N VAL A 510 -44.49 18.85 -6.53
CA VAL A 510 -44.82 20.26 -6.83
C VAL A 510 -46.01 20.33 -7.78
N ALA A 511 -46.03 19.56 -8.87
CA ALA A 511 -47.16 19.51 -9.81
C ALA A 511 -48.46 19.09 -9.12
N ASN A 512 -48.43 18.00 -8.33
CA ASN A 512 -49.56 17.54 -7.53
C ASN A 512 -50.02 18.61 -6.52
N SER A 513 -49.10 19.33 -5.87
CA SER A 513 -49.44 20.43 -4.97
C SER A 513 -50.10 21.61 -5.70
N THR A 514 -49.67 21.93 -6.92
CA THR A 514 -50.30 23.00 -7.72
C THR A 514 -51.71 22.62 -8.20
N GLU A 515 -51.94 21.35 -8.54
CA GLU A 515 -53.27 20.85 -8.91
C GLU A 515 -54.20 20.85 -7.69
N LEU A 516 -53.75 20.37 -6.52
CA LEU A 516 -54.52 20.45 -5.27
C LEU A 516 -54.84 21.88 -4.87
N GLN A 517 -53.90 22.82 -5.06
CA GLN A 517 -54.13 24.24 -4.83
C GLN A 517 -55.20 24.80 -5.79
N HIS A 518 -55.15 24.43 -7.07
CA HIS A 518 -56.17 24.82 -8.05
C HIS A 518 -57.57 24.27 -7.71
N GLN A 519 -57.66 23.01 -7.27
CA GLN A 519 -58.92 22.41 -6.80
C GLN A 519 -59.44 23.09 -5.52
N LEU A 520 -58.56 23.45 -4.59
CA LEU A 520 -58.91 24.20 -3.39
C LEU A 520 -59.47 25.60 -3.74
N ASP A 521 -58.84 26.32 -4.67
CA ASP A 521 -59.31 27.66 -5.05
C ASP A 521 -60.61 27.60 -5.88
N LYS A 522 -60.78 26.57 -6.70
CA LYS A 522 -62.05 26.29 -7.40
C LYS A 522 -63.20 25.98 -6.41
N THR A 523 -62.95 25.19 -5.37
CA THR A 523 -63.96 24.88 -4.35
C THR A 523 -64.27 26.08 -3.46
N LYS A 524 -63.29 26.95 -3.14
CA LYS A 524 -63.54 28.26 -2.50
C LYS A 524 -64.44 29.14 -3.37
N GLN A 525 -64.18 29.24 -4.67
CA GLN A 525 -65.01 30.03 -5.58
C GLN A 525 -66.46 29.50 -5.62
N GLN A 526 -66.64 28.18 -5.77
CA GLN A 526 -67.97 27.55 -5.73
C GLN A 526 -68.70 27.82 -4.39
N HIS A 527 -67.98 27.82 -3.27
CA HIS A 527 -68.57 28.16 -1.97
C HIS A 527 -69.01 29.63 -1.90
N GLN A 528 -68.22 30.57 -2.42
CA GLN A 528 -68.60 31.98 -2.51
C GLN A 528 -69.83 32.20 -3.41
N GLU A 529 -69.89 31.51 -4.56
CA GLU A 529 -71.05 31.55 -5.47
C GLU A 529 -72.32 30.98 -4.78
N GLN A 530 -72.20 29.86 -4.06
CA GLN A 530 -73.29 29.30 -3.26
C GLN A 530 -73.73 30.25 -2.14
N GLN A 531 -72.79 30.89 -1.45
CA GLN A 531 -73.09 31.85 -0.38
C GLN A 531 -73.83 33.08 -0.92
N ALA A 532 -73.43 33.62 -2.08
CA ALA A 532 -74.13 34.70 -2.76
C ALA A 532 -75.54 34.30 -3.20
N LEU A 533 -75.71 33.07 -3.74
CA LEU A 533 -77.02 32.53 -4.09
C LEU A 533 -77.91 32.33 -2.86
N GLN A 534 -77.35 31.85 -1.75
CA GLN A 534 -78.06 31.70 -0.47
C GLN A 534 -78.53 33.06 0.08
N GLN A 535 -77.70 34.10 -0.01
CA GLN A 535 -78.10 35.46 0.37
C GLN A 535 -79.24 35.97 -0.52
N SER A 536 -79.16 35.79 -1.85
CA SER A 536 -80.21 36.18 -2.79
C SER A 536 -81.54 35.45 -2.56
N THR A 537 -81.50 34.13 -2.33
CA THR A 537 -82.71 33.34 -2.02
C THR A 537 -83.30 33.70 -0.65
N THR A 538 -82.46 34.01 0.34
CA THR A 538 -82.93 34.49 1.65
C THR A 538 -83.60 35.88 1.55
N ALA A 539 -83.09 36.78 0.70
CA ALA A 539 -83.74 38.06 0.43
C ALA A 539 -85.11 37.88 -0.22
N LYS A 540 -85.20 37.07 -1.28
CA LYS A 540 -86.47 36.73 -1.96
C LYS A 540 -87.48 36.04 -1.02
N LEU A 541 -87.00 35.20 -0.09
CA LEU A 541 -87.85 34.57 0.90
C LEU A 541 -88.46 35.60 1.87
N ARG A 542 -87.68 36.61 2.30
CA ARG A 542 -88.20 37.71 3.14
C ARG A 542 -89.20 38.58 2.38
N GLU A 543 -88.96 38.86 1.10
CA GLU A 543 -89.91 39.57 0.24
C GLU A 543 -91.25 38.80 0.15
N ALA A 544 -91.20 37.51 -0.16
CA ALA A 544 -92.38 36.66 -0.21
C ALA A 544 -93.09 36.49 1.15
N GLN A 545 -92.35 36.54 2.27
CA GLN A 545 -92.93 36.57 3.62
C GLN A 545 -93.68 37.88 3.88
N ASN A 546 -93.11 39.03 3.51
CA ASN A 546 -93.77 40.33 3.63
C ASN A 546 -95.04 40.41 2.75
N ASP A 547 -94.97 39.90 1.51
CA ASP A 547 -96.12 39.80 0.61
C ASP A 547 -97.22 38.91 1.20
N LEU A 548 -96.85 37.77 1.81
CA LEU A 548 -97.79 36.87 2.48
C LEU A 548 -98.45 37.53 3.70
N GLU A 549 -97.69 38.25 4.54
CA GLU A 549 -98.25 39.03 5.65
C GLU A 549 -99.21 40.12 5.15
N GLN A 550 -98.90 40.78 4.04
CA GLN A 550 -99.79 41.74 3.40
C GLN A 550 -101.07 41.08 2.89
N VAL A 551 -100.99 39.89 2.28
CA VAL A 551 -102.15 39.11 1.82
C VAL A 551 -103.00 38.64 2.99
N LEU A 552 -102.38 38.13 4.07
CA LEU A 552 -103.09 37.74 5.30
C LEU A 552 -103.83 38.92 5.93
N ARG A 553 -103.23 40.11 5.95
CA ARG A 553 -103.90 41.34 6.38
C ARG A 553 -105.10 41.69 5.49
N GLN A 554 -104.95 41.62 4.16
CA GLN A 554 -106.06 41.83 3.22
C GLN A 554 -107.18 40.78 3.37
N ILE A 555 -106.85 39.54 3.74
CA ILE A 555 -107.83 38.49 4.05
C ILE A 555 -108.59 38.89 5.32
N GLY A 556 -107.90 39.29 6.39
CA GLY A 556 -108.56 39.79 7.62
C GLY A 556 -109.47 40.99 7.37
N ASP A 557 -109.05 41.97 6.55
CA ASP A 557 -109.88 43.11 6.13
C ASP A 557 -111.12 42.67 5.33
N LYS A 558 -110.98 41.63 4.49
CA LYS A 558 -112.10 41.04 3.72
C LYS A 558 -113.03 40.22 4.60
N ASP A 559 -112.52 39.43 5.53
CA ASP A 559 -113.31 38.63 6.47
C ASP A 559 -114.14 39.54 7.39
N GLN A 560 -113.56 40.64 7.87
CA GLN A 560 -114.31 41.66 8.62
C GLN A 560 -115.43 42.28 7.78
N LYS A 561 -115.19 42.47 6.47
CA LYS A 561 -116.20 42.95 5.52
C LYS A 561 -117.27 41.90 5.21
N ILE A 562 -116.90 40.62 5.16
CA ILE A 562 -117.83 39.49 5.02
C ILE A 562 -118.72 39.42 6.26
N GLN A 563 -118.17 39.43 7.48
CA GLN A 563 -118.96 39.46 8.72
C GLN A 563 -119.97 40.63 8.76
N ASN A 564 -119.56 41.82 8.29
CA ASN A 564 -120.45 42.97 8.17
C ASN A 564 -121.57 42.73 7.14
N LEU A 565 -121.27 42.11 6.00
CA LEU A 565 -122.24 41.74 4.98
C LEU A 565 -123.16 40.59 5.44
N GLU A 566 -122.65 39.63 6.21
CA GLU A 566 -123.40 38.53 6.81
C GLU A 566 -124.37 39.05 7.88
N ALA A 567 -123.97 40.02 8.70
CA ALA A 567 -124.87 40.69 9.64
C ALA A 567 -126.00 41.46 8.91
N LEU A 568 -125.68 42.14 7.81
CA LEU A 568 -126.68 42.79 6.94
C LEU A 568 -127.59 41.78 6.24
N LEU A 569 -127.04 40.64 5.80
CA LEU A 569 -127.79 39.54 5.17
C LEU A 569 -128.67 38.81 6.18
N GLN A 570 -128.24 38.64 7.43
CA GLN A 570 -129.06 38.04 8.49
C GLN A 570 -130.26 38.94 8.79
N LYS A 571 -130.03 40.26 8.89
CA LYS A 571 -131.10 41.26 9.00
C LYS A 571 -132.04 41.26 7.78
N SER A 572 -131.54 41.03 6.57
CA SER A 572 -132.41 40.91 5.38
C SER A 572 -133.16 39.58 5.32
N LYS A 573 -132.56 38.48 5.79
CA LYS A 573 -133.24 37.18 5.97
C LYS A 573 -134.36 37.25 7.00
N GLU A 574 -134.19 37.99 8.09
CA GLU A 574 -135.26 38.24 9.07
C GLU A 574 -136.43 39.00 8.44
N ASN A 575 -136.16 40.03 7.64
CA ASN A 575 -137.18 40.72 6.85
C ASN A 575 -137.83 39.79 5.81
N ILE A 576 -137.05 38.96 5.10
CA ILE A 576 -137.55 38.01 4.11
C ILE A 576 -138.41 36.95 4.79
N SER A 577 -138.03 36.40 5.94
CA SER A 577 -138.85 35.43 6.68
C SER A 577 -140.21 36.02 7.09
N LEU A 578 -140.25 37.32 7.41
CA LEU A 578 -141.48 38.08 7.63
C LEU A 578 -142.34 38.13 6.35
N LEU A 579 -141.74 38.53 5.22
CA LEU A 579 -142.39 38.54 3.90
C LEU A 579 -142.73 37.15 3.37
N GLU A 580 -142.01 36.10 3.78
CA GLU A 580 -142.26 34.71 3.41
C GLU A 580 -143.39 34.12 4.24
N LYS A 581 -143.57 34.54 5.49
CA LYS A 581 -144.77 34.23 6.26
C LYS A 581 -146.01 34.87 5.64
N GLU A 582 -145.90 36.13 5.20
CA GLU A 582 -146.92 36.78 4.38
C GLU A 582 -147.11 36.06 3.03
N ARG A 583 -146.02 35.59 2.40
CA ARG A 583 -146.06 34.83 1.15
C ARG A 583 -146.69 33.47 1.35
N GLU A 584 -146.45 32.76 2.44
CA GLU A 584 -147.03 31.43 2.75
C GLU A 584 -148.53 31.54 3.00
N ASP A 585 -148.99 32.58 3.67
CA ASP A 585 -150.43 32.94 3.76
C ASP A 585 -151.06 33.24 2.37
N LEU A 586 -150.24 33.62 1.38
CA LEU A 586 -150.63 33.79 -0.02
C LEU A 586 -150.39 32.52 -0.88
N TYR A 587 -149.43 31.67 -0.53
CA TYR A 587 -149.03 30.48 -1.27
C TYR A 587 -149.88 29.27 -0.92
N ALA A 588 -150.35 29.18 0.34
CA ALA A 588 -151.44 28.30 0.74
C ALA A 588 -152.74 28.55 -0.05
N LYS A 589 -152.87 29.71 -0.72
CA LYS A 589 -153.96 30.03 -1.65
C LYS A 589 -153.63 29.74 -3.13
N ILE A 590 -152.38 29.40 -3.47
CA ILE A 590 -151.89 29.29 -4.86
C ILE A 590 -151.36 27.89 -5.21
N GLN A 591 -150.82 27.11 -4.25
CA GLN A 591 -150.28 25.76 -4.50
C GLN A 591 -151.35 24.66 -4.64
N ALA A 592 -152.18 24.79 -5.68
CA ALA A 592 -153.08 23.76 -6.18
C ALA A 592 -152.46 22.95 -7.35
N GLY A 593 -151.16 22.61 -7.26
CA GLY A 593 -150.34 21.91 -8.29
C GLY A 593 -149.96 22.80 -9.51
N GLU A 594 -149.06 22.44 -10.44
CA GLU A 594 -148.00 21.42 -10.58
C GLU A 594 -147.12 21.82 -11.81
N GLY A 595 -145.97 21.23 -12.18
CA GLY A 595 -145.19 20.11 -11.60
C GLY A 595 -144.00 19.60 -12.47
N GLU A 596 -144.00 19.84 -13.79
CA GLU A 596 -143.35 18.93 -14.78
C GLU A 596 -141.86 19.19 -15.13
N THR A 597 -141.31 20.39 -14.93
CA THR A 597 -140.00 20.80 -15.49
C THR A 597 -138.76 20.16 -14.83
N ALA A 598 -138.89 19.52 -13.67
CA ALA A 598 -137.75 19.06 -12.87
C ALA A 598 -137.00 17.85 -13.47
N VAL A 599 -137.68 17.02 -14.27
CA VAL A 599 -137.13 15.75 -14.77
C VAL A 599 -136.13 15.96 -15.91
N LEU A 600 -136.29 17.00 -16.73
CA LEU A 600 -135.43 17.24 -17.89
C LEU A 600 -133.99 17.66 -17.48
N ASN A 601 -133.88 18.52 -16.46
CA ASN A 601 -132.58 19.03 -15.99
C ASN A 601 -131.71 17.92 -15.38
N GLN A 602 -132.31 16.95 -14.65
CA GLN A 602 -131.56 15.81 -14.10
C GLN A 602 -130.93 14.91 -15.18
N LEU A 603 -131.47 14.91 -16.41
CA LEU A 603 -130.88 14.16 -17.52
C LEU A 603 -129.69 14.89 -18.16
N GLN A 604 -129.72 16.22 -18.20
CA GLN A 604 -128.63 17.03 -18.75
C GLN A 604 -127.39 17.00 -17.83
N GLU A 605 -127.59 17.13 -16.51
CA GLU A 605 -126.52 17.07 -15.49
C GLU A 605 -125.68 15.78 -15.61
N LYS A 606 -126.35 14.63 -15.74
CA LYS A 606 -125.70 13.31 -15.82
C LYS A 606 -124.88 13.11 -17.08
N ASN A 607 -125.26 13.75 -18.19
CA ASN A 607 -124.51 13.67 -19.45
C ASN A 607 -123.20 14.47 -19.35
N HIS A 608 -123.24 15.64 -18.71
CA HIS A 608 -122.06 16.49 -18.50
C HIS A 608 -120.99 15.80 -17.63
N ILE A 609 -121.40 15.18 -16.51
CA ILE A 609 -120.50 14.45 -15.60
C ILE A 609 -119.78 13.29 -16.30
N LEU A 610 -120.49 12.54 -17.16
CA LEU A 610 -119.87 11.45 -17.93
C LEU A 610 -118.82 11.95 -18.93
N GLN A 611 -119.09 13.10 -19.57
CA GLN A 611 -118.15 13.70 -20.52
C GLN A 611 -116.87 14.21 -19.83
N GLU A 612 -116.99 14.73 -18.61
CA GLU A 612 -115.87 15.20 -17.78
C GLU A 612 -115.00 14.06 -17.22
N GLN A 613 -115.58 12.89 -16.94
CA GLN A 613 -114.82 11.70 -16.55
C GLN A 613 -113.95 11.16 -17.70
N VAL A 614 -114.44 11.23 -18.94
CA VAL A 614 -113.70 10.77 -20.13
C VAL A 614 -112.47 11.64 -20.42
N THR A 615 -112.58 12.97 -20.28
CA THR A 615 -111.43 13.87 -20.44
C THR A 615 -110.37 13.65 -19.36
N GLN A 616 -110.77 13.53 -18.09
CA GLN A 616 -109.82 13.28 -16.99
C GLN A 616 -109.05 11.96 -17.13
N LEU A 617 -109.68 10.89 -17.62
CA LEU A 617 -109.00 9.60 -17.85
C LEU A 617 -108.02 9.69 -19.03
N THR A 618 -108.39 10.42 -20.08
CA THR A 618 -107.54 10.64 -21.27
C THR A 618 -106.26 11.40 -20.90
N GLU A 619 -106.39 12.44 -20.08
CA GLU A 619 -105.25 13.26 -19.63
C GLU A 619 -104.31 12.49 -18.68
N LYS A 620 -104.85 11.68 -17.77
CA LYS A 620 -104.04 10.79 -16.92
C LYS A 620 -103.20 9.79 -17.73
N LEU A 621 -103.79 9.19 -18.76
CA LEU A 621 -103.07 8.23 -19.63
C LEU A 621 -101.94 8.92 -20.40
N LYS A 622 -102.17 10.14 -20.90
CA LYS A 622 -101.15 10.95 -21.58
C LYS A 622 -99.96 11.25 -20.64
N ASN A 623 -100.25 11.75 -19.44
CA ASN A 623 -99.22 12.13 -18.47
C ASN A 623 -98.39 10.91 -18.00
N GLN A 624 -99.01 9.73 -17.87
CA GLN A 624 -98.31 8.47 -17.61
C GLN A 624 -97.40 8.08 -18.79
N SER A 625 -97.87 8.21 -20.02
CA SER A 625 -97.07 7.91 -21.22
C SER A 625 -95.84 8.82 -21.36
N GLU A 626 -95.98 10.12 -21.08
CA GLU A 626 -94.86 11.08 -21.12
C GLU A 626 -93.86 10.82 -19.97
N SER A 627 -94.35 10.50 -18.77
CA SER A 627 -93.50 10.11 -17.63
C SER A 627 -92.71 8.82 -17.91
N HIS A 628 -93.33 7.79 -18.50
CA HIS A 628 -92.64 6.55 -18.88
C HIS A 628 -91.58 6.78 -19.96
N LYS A 629 -91.85 7.65 -20.94
CA LYS A 629 -90.87 8.02 -21.99
C LYS A 629 -89.65 8.71 -21.38
N GLN A 630 -89.84 9.67 -20.48
CA GLN A 630 -88.72 10.33 -19.79
C GLN A 630 -87.91 9.35 -18.92
N ALA A 631 -88.58 8.43 -18.22
CA ALA A 631 -87.88 7.40 -17.44
C ALA A 631 -87.05 6.45 -18.33
N GLN A 632 -87.54 6.11 -19.52
CA GLN A 632 -86.81 5.30 -20.50
C GLN A 632 -85.59 6.03 -21.07
N GLU A 633 -85.71 7.33 -21.37
CA GLU A 633 -84.59 8.17 -21.84
C GLU A 633 -83.50 8.29 -20.75
N ASN A 634 -83.90 8.62 -19.51
CA ASN A 634 -82.96 8.69 -18.37
C ASN A 634 -82.23 7.35 -18.12
N LEU A 635 -82.92 6.21 -18.25
CA LEU A 635 -82.32 4.88 -18.15
C LEU A 635 -81.35 4.58 -19.31
N HIS A 636 -81.64 5.08 -20.51
CA HIS A 636 -80.74 4.93 -21.65
C HIS A 636 -79.43 5.68 -21.41
N ASP A 637 -79.50 6.93 -20.97
CA ASP A 637 -78.33 7.77 -20.72
C ASP A 637 -77.45 7.17 -19.61
N GLN A 638 -78.04 6.74 -18.50
CA GLN A 638 -77.31 6.02 -17.44
C GLN A 638 -76.62 4.76 -17.96
N VAL A 639 -77.26 3.98 -18.84
CA VAL A 639 -76.64 2.77 -19.44
C VAL A 639 -75.48 3.14 -20.38
N GLN A 640 -75.53 4.27 -21.09
CA GLN A 640 -74.41 4.73 -21.92
C GLN A 640 -73.24 5.25 -21.08
N GLU A 641 -73.52 5.99 -20.01
CA GLU A 641 -72.53 6.47 -19.04
C GLU A 641 -71.79 5.30 -18.37
N GLN A 642 -72.53 4.30 -17.88
CA GLN A 642 -71.94 3.08 -17.31
C GLN A 642 -71.09 2.29 -18.33
N LYS A 643 -71.48 2.27 -19.61
CA LYS A 643 -70.64 1.69 -20.68
C LYS A 643 -69.36 2.50 -20.93
N ALA A 644 -69.41 3.83 -20.82
CA ALA A 644 -68.23 4.67 -20.95
C ALA A 644 -67.25 4.44 -19.79
N HIS A 645 -67.75 4.37 -18.55
CA HIS A 645 -66.94 4.02 -17.39
C HIS A 645 -66.33 2.61 -17.49
N LEU A 646 -67.10 1.62 -17.97
CA LEU A 646 -66.58 0.26 -18.16
C LEU A 646 -65.44 0.21 -19.19
N ARG A 647 -65.54 0.94 -20.31
CA ARG A 647 -64.43 1.04 -21.28
C ARG A 647 -63.20 1.70 -20.67
N ALA A 648 -63.36 2.84 -19.99
CA ALA A 648 -62.25 3.51 -19.33
C ALA A 648 -61.55 2.63 -18.26
N ALA A 649 -62.31 1.79 -17.57
CA ALA A 649 -61.76 0.78 -16.66
C ALA A 649 -61.01 -0.33 -17.41
N GLN A 650 -61.53 -0.83 -18.54
CA GLN A 650 -60.87 -1.83 -19.38
C GLN A 650 -59.55 -1.29 -19.97
N ASP A 651 -59.54 -0.07 -20.51
CA ASP A 651 -58.33 0.58 -21.04
C ASP A 651 -57.27 0.76 -19.95
N ARG A 652 -57.69 1.09 -18.72
CA ARG A 652 -56.79 1.17 -17.56
C ARG A 652 -56.22 -0.19 -17.15
N VAL A 653 -57.01 -1.27 -17.22
CA VAL A 653 -56.52 -2.64 -16.95
C VAL A 653 -55.47 -3.04 -17.99
N LEU A 654 -55.74 -2.84 -19.28
CA LEU A 654 -54.78 -3.13 -20.36
C LEU A 654 -53.46 -2.36 -20.22
N SER A 655 -53.54 -1.09 -19.81
CA SER A 655 -52.36 -0.26 -19.51
C SER A 655 -51.55 -0.82 -18.34
N LEU A 656 -52.21 -1.22 -17.24
CA LEU A 656 -51.55 -1.84 -16.09
C LEU A 656 -50.96 -3.21 -16.42
N GLU A 657 -51.63 -4.03 -17.23
CA GLU A 657 -51.11 -5.32 -17.72
C GLU A 657 -49.84 -5.13 -18.56
N ALA A 658 -49.79 -4.11 -19.43
CA ALA A 658 -48.59 -3.75 -20.18
C ALA A 658 -47.43 -3.32 -19.26
N SER A 659 -47.69 -2.46 -18.28
CA SER A 659 -46.68 -2.04 -17.29
C SER A 659 -46.18 -3.22 -16.43
N ILE A 660 -47.06 -4.15 -16.03
CA ILE A 660 -46.68 -5.37 -15.30
C ILE A 660 -45.79 -6.27 -16.17
N SER A 661 -46.09 -6.40 -17.46
CA SER A 661 -45.26 -7.16 -18.40
C SER A 661 -43.88 -6.53 -18.59
N GLU A 662 -43.79 -5.21 -18.70
CA GLU A 662 -42.52 -4.49 -18.84
C GLU A 662 -41.66 -4.59 -17.56
N LEU A 663 -42.25 -4.35 -16.39
CA LEU A 663 -41.59 -4.54 -15.09
C LEU A 663 -41.13 -5.99 -14.88
N SER A 664 -41.90 -6.97 -15.36
CA SER A 664 -41.50 -8.38 -15.32
C SER A 664 -40.30 -8.68 -16.21
N SER A 665 -40.20 -8.03 -17.39
CA SER A 665 -39.02 -8.12 -18.26
C SER A 665 -37.79 -7.52 -17.58
N GLN A 666 -37.89 -6.30 -17.05
CA GLN A 666 -36.81 -5.62 -16.32
C GLN A 666 -36.35 -6.41 -15.07
N LEU A 667 -37.30 -7.05 -14.36
CA LEU A 667 -36.99 -7.94 -13.23
C LEU A 667 -36.22 -9.20 -13.68
N ASN A 668 -36.54 -9.78 -14.83
CA ASN A 668 -35.81 -10.93 -15.35
C ASN A 668 -34.41 -10.55 -15.84
N GLU A 669 -34.27 -9.42 -16.55
CA GLU A 669 -32.94 -8.90 -16.93
C GLU A 669 -32.05 -8.60 -15.73
N SER A 670 -32.60 -8.02 -14.65
CA SER A 670 -31.83 -7.75 -13.43
C SER A 670 -31.44 -9.03 -12.71
N LYS A 671 -32.31 -10.05 -12.64
CA LYS A 671 -31.96 -11.39 -12.14
C LYS A 671 -30.83 -12.04 -12.95
N GLU A 672 -30.88 -11.94 -14.28
CA GLU A 672 -29.83 -12.51 -15.13
C GLU A 672 -28.49 -11.78 -14.94
N LYS A 673 -28.50 -10.44 -14.86
CA LYS A 673 -27.31 -9.64 -14.51
C LYS A 673 -26.74 -10.02 -13.14
N VAL A 674 -27.59 -10.22 -12.13
CA VAL A 674 -27.16 -10.71 -10.80
C VAL A 674 -26.53 -12.11 -10.88
N SER A 675 -27.12 -13.03 -11.65
CA SER A 675 -26.54 -14.36 -11.84
C SER A 675 -25.19 -14.33 -12.57
N GLN A 676 -25.01 -13.42 -13.54
CA GLN A 676 -23.74 -13.23 -14.24
C GLN A 676 -22.67 -12.65 -13.30
N LEU A 677 -23.04 -11.69 -12.45
CA LEU A 677 -22.13 -11.13 -11.43
C LEU A 677 -21.74 -12.16 -10.37
N ASP A 678 -22.66 -13.01 -9.91
CA ASP A 678 -22.38 -14.09 -8.96
C ASP A 678 -21.38 -15.12 -9.54
N ILE A 679 -21.51 -15.47 -10.82
CA ILE A 679 -20.52 -16.31 -11.54
C ILE A 679 -19.16 -15.62 -11.63
N GLN A 680 -19.10 -14.31 -11.95
CA GLN A 680 -17.84 -13.56 -12.00
C GLN A 680 -17.18 -13.43 -10.64
N ILE A 681 -17.96 -13.24 -9.56
CA ILE A 681 -17.46 -13.20 -8.19
C ILE A 681 -16.83 -14.55 -7.83
N LYS A 682 -17.53 -15.66 -8.07
CA LYS A 682 -17.01 -17.02 -7.82
C LYS A 682 -15.68 -17.27 -8.55
N ALA A 683 -15.61 -16.95 -9.84
CA ALA A 683 -14.38 -17.09 -10.62
C ALA A 683 -13.23 -16.20 -10.08
N LYS A 684 -13.51 -14.96 -9.66
CA LYS A 684 -12.51 -14.09 -9.01
C LYS A 684 -12.06 -14.63 -7.64
N THR A 685 -12.97 -15.20 -6.85
CA THR A 685 -12.65 -15.82 -5.56
C THR A 685 -11.76 -17.05 -5.73
N GLU A 686 -12.04 -17.92 -6.71
CA GLU A 686 -11.19 -19.07 -7.03
C GLU A 686 -9.78 -18.65 -7.48
N LEU A 687 -9.68 -17.62 -8.33
CA LEU A 687 -8.39 -17.04 -8.74
C LEU A 687 -7.62 -16.44 -7.56
N LEU A 688 -8.29 -15.74 -6.64
CA LEU A 688 -7.68 -15.20 -5.41
C LEU A 688 -7.15 -16.31 -4.51
N LEU A 689 -7.95 -17.36 -4.26
CA LEU A 689 -7.52 -18.52 -3.47
C LEU A 689 -6.30 -19.22 -4.10
N SER A 690 -6.29 -19.37 -5.43
CA SER A 690 -5.12 -19.94 -6.14
C SER A 690 -3.89 -19.04 -6.03
N ALA A 691 -4.05 -17.71 -6.09
CA ALA A 691 -2.94 -16.77 -5.95
C ALA A 691 -2.41 -16.73 -4.51
N GLU A 692 -3.28 -16.81 -3.51
CA GLU A 692 -2.92 -16.85 -2.09
C GLU A 692 -2.21 -18.16 -1.72
N ALA A 693 -2.66 -19.30 -2.25
CA ALA A 693 -1.95 -20.57 -2.14
C ALA A 693 -0.55 -20.50 -2.77
N ALA A 694 -0.41 -19.92 -3.96
CA ALA A 694 0.88 -19.74 -4.62
C ALA A 694 1.83 -18.80 -3.83
N LYS A 695 1.30 -17.71 -3.27
CA LYS A 695 2.07 -16.81 -2.38
C LYS A 695 2.48 -17.48 -1.08
N THR A 696 1.65 -18.36 -0.53
CA THR A 696 1.97 -19.14 0.67
C THR A 696 3.09 -20.15 0.39
N ALA A 697 3.05 -20.84 -0.75
CA ALA A 697 4.14 -21.70 -1.20
C ALA A 697 5.47 -20.93 -1.40
N GLN A 698 5.43 -19.76 -2.06
CA GLN A 698 6.61 -18.90 -2.20
C GLN A 698 7.18 -18.43 -0.85
N ARG A 699 6.34 -18.11 0.13
CA ARG A 699 6.79 -17.74 1.49
C ARG A 699 7.49 -18.91 2.19
N ALA A 700 6.94 -20.13 2.08
CA ALA A 700 7.55 -21.31 2.67
C ALA A 700 8.92 -21.63 2.04
N ASP A 701 9.05 -21.50 0.72
CA ASP A 701 10.29 -21.71 -0.01
C ASP A 701 11.38 -20.68 0.36
N LEU A 702 11.00 -19.39 0.42
CA LEU A 702 11.88 -18.32 0.90
C LEU A 702 12.30 -18.50 2.37
N GLN A 703 11.41 -18.99 3.23
CA GLN A 703 11.75 -19.31 4.63
C GLN A 703 12.78 -20.44 4.70
N ASN A 704 12.59 -21.53 3.95
CA ASN A 704 13.55 -22.64 3.88
C ASN A 704 14.94 -22.16 3.40
N HIS A 705 14.97 -21.27 2.41
CA HIS A 705 16.22 -20.65 1.95
C HIS A 705 16.88 -19.77 3.03
N LEU A 706 16.08 -19.01 3.79
CA LEU A 706 16.56 -18.14 4.86
C LEU A 706 17.13 -18.97 6.04
N ASP A 707 16.42 -20.03 6.44
CA ASP A 707 16.88 -20.97 7.47
C ASP A 707 18.18 -21.68 7.03
N THR A 708 18.26 -22.09 5.76
CA THR A 708 19.49 -22.68 5.18
C THR A 708 20.66 -21.70 5.21
N ALA A 709 20.42 -20.43 4.86
CA ALA A 709 21.43 -19.38 4.90
C ALA A 709 21.87 -19.05 6.34
N GLN A 710 20.94 -19.04 7.31
CA GLN A 710 21.26 -18.86 8.73
C GLN A 710 22.12 -20.00 9.29
N ASN A 711 21.78 -21.25 8.97
CA ASN A 711 22.58 -22.41 9.38
C ASN A 711 24.00 -22.34 8.80
N ALA A 712 24.13 -22.04 7.50
CA ALA A 712 25.44 -21.87 6.86
C ALA A 712 26.25 -20.70 7.45
N LEU A 713 25.60 -19.59 7.81
CA LEU A 713 26.25 -18.47 8.50
C LEU A 713 26.72 -18.88 9.91
N GLN A 714 25.93 -19.65 10.64
CA GLN A 714 26.27 -20.15 11.98
C GLN A 714 27.47 -21.10 11.92
N ASP A 715 27.53 -21.99 10.93
CA ASP A 715 28.68 -22.87 10.68
C ASP A 715 29.94 -22.05 10.37
N LYS A 716 29.83 -21.03 9.51
CA LYS A 716 30.95 -20.12 9.20
C LYS A 716 31.40 -19.32 10.42
N GLN A 717 30.49 -18.89 11.29
CA GLN A 717 30.84 -18.23 12.55
C GLN A 717 31.59 -19.18 13.50
N GLN A 718 31.21 -20.47 13.55
CA GLN A 718 31.94 -21.48 14.33
C GLN A 718 33.34 -21.76 13.77
N GLU A 719 33.50 -21.84 12.44
CA GLU A 719 34.80 -21.94 11.79
C GLU A 719 35.69 -20.72 12.09
N LEU A 720 35.13 -19.51 11.98
CA LEU A 720 35.84 -18.27 12.25
C LEU A 720 36.31 -18.22 13.71
N ASN A 721 35.45 -18.56 14.67
CA ASN A 721 35.81 -18.65 16.09
C ASN A 721 36.94 -19.67 16.36
N LYS A 722 36.97 -20.81 15.64
CA LYS A 722 38.07 -21.80 15.70
C LYS A 722 39.37 -21.24 15.13
N ILE A 723 39.30 -20.49 14.03
CA ILE A 723 40.48 -19.84 13.42
C ILE A 723 41.02 -18.74 14.34
N THR A 724 40.16 -17.93 14.95
CA THR A 724 40.57 -16.93 15.95
C THR A 724 41.29 -17.57 17.13
N THR A 725 40.74 -18.63 17.73
CA THR A 725 41.43 -19.33 18.84
C THR A 725 42.76 -20.00 18.42
N GLN A 726 42.90 -20.44 17.17
CA GLN A 726 44.19 -20.91 16.64
C GLN A 726 45.18 -19.76 16.44
N LEU A 727 44.72 -18.60 15.95
CA LEU A 727 45.52 -17.40 15.76
C LEU A 727 46.03 -16.86 17.10
N ASP A 728 45.18 -16.82 18.12
CA ASP A 728 45.55 -16.45 19.49
C ASP A 728 46.66 -17.37 20.02
N GLN A 729 46.50 -18.69 19.90
CA GLN A 729 47.52 -19.66 20.31
C GLN A 729 48.86 -19.50 19.57
N VAL A 730 48.84 -19.16 18.28
CA VAL A 730 50.06 -18.88 17.51
C VAL A 730 50.68 -17.56 17.95
N THR A 731 49.87 -16.55 18.23
CA THR A 731 50.32 -15.24 18.73
C THR A 731 50.98 -15.36 20.11
N THR A 732 50.39 -16.12 21.04
CA THR A 732 51.00 -16.40 22.34
C THR A 732 52.34 -17.11 22.19
N LYS A 733 52.41 -18.17 21.37
CA LYS A 733 53.67 -18.88 21.09
C LYS A 733 54.73 -17.99 20.43
N LEU A 734 54.32 -17.02 19.61
CA LEU A 734 55.22 -16.05 19.00
C LEU A 734 55.78 -15.08 20.05
N GLN A 735 54.94 -14.61 20.98
CA GLN A 735 55.38 -13.80 22.12
C GLN A 735 56.34 -14.58 23.03
N ASP A 736 56.03 -15.83 23.40
CA ASP A 736 56.94 -16.70 24.18
C ASP A 736 58.32 -16.83 23.50
N LYS A 737 58.35 -16.93 22.17
CA LYS A 737 59.59 -17.01 21.39
C LYS A 737 60.30 -15.67 21.28
N GLN A 738 59.57 -14.57 21.16
CA GLN A 738 60.14 -13.22 21.12
C GLN A 738 60.76 -12.84 22.47
N GLU A 739 60.11 -13.17 23.58
CA GLU A 739 60.67 -13.03 24.93
C GLU A 739 61.93 -13.89 25.11
N HIS A 740 61.91 -15.15 24.64
CA HIS A 740 63.08 -16.01 24.69
C HIS A 740 64.25 -15.49 23.84
N CYS A 741 63.98 -14.94 22.65
CA CYS A 741 65.00 -14.26 21.86
C CYS A 741 65.57 -13.04 22.60
N GLY A 742 64.74 -12.23 23.25
CA GLY A 742 65.20 -11.11 24.09
C GLY A 742 66.07 -11.55 25.27
N GLN A 743 65.74 -12.68 25.93
CA GLN A 743 66.59 -13.29 26.96
C GLN A 743 67.95 -13.71 26.40
N LEU A 744 67.98 -14.36 25.23
CA LEU A 744 69.22 -14.76 24.56
C LEU A 744 70.06 -13.55 24.14
N GLU A 745 69.44 -12.48 23.63
CA GLU A 745 70.12 -11.21 23.31
C GLU A 745 70.73 -10.55 24.55
N SER A 746 70.02 -10.56 25.69
CA SER A 746 70.54 -10.08 26.98
C SER A 746 71.76 -10.88 27.42
N HIS A 747 71.69 -12.22 27.41
CA HIS A 747 72.85 -13.06 27.73
C HIS A 747 74.02 -12.84 26.77
N LEU A 748 73.77 -12.69 25.46
CA LEU A 748 74.81 -12.44 24.46
C LEU A 748 75.46 -11.06 24.68
N LYS A 749 74.70 -10.06 25.14
CA LYS A 749 75.24 -8.76 25.58
C LYS A 749 76.13 -8.91 26.82
N GLU A 750 75.69 -9.62 27.86
CA GLU A 750 76.50 -9.91 29.05
C GLU A 750 77.81 -10.64 28.69
N TYR A 751 77.76 -11.61 27.78
CA TYR A 751 78.96 -12.32 27.31
C TYR A 751 79.92 -11.39 26.55
N LYS A 752 79.41 -10.47 25.72
CA LYS A 752 80.24 -9.44 25.05
C LYS A 752 80.88 -8.48 26.04
N GLU A 753 80.14 -8.02 27.06
CA GLU A 753 80.67 -7.15 28.11
C GLU A 753 81.76 -7.86 28.95
N LYS A 754 81.55 -9.15 29.28
CA LYS A 754 82.57 -9.99 29.92
C LYS A 754 83.80 -10.19 29.02
N HIS A 755 83.62 -10.43 27.72
CA HIS A 755 84.71 -10.57 26.76
C HIS A 755 85.55 -9.29 26.69
N LEU A 756 84.91 -8.13 26.55
CA LEU A 756 85.58 -6.83 26.51
C LEU A 756 86.39 -6.56 27.80
N SER A 757 85.86 -6.93 28.97
CA SER A 757 86.59 -6.83 30.24
C SER A 757 87.79 -7.78 30.31
N LEU A 758 87.71 -8.97 29.71
CA LEU A 758 88.85 -9.89 29.61
C LEU A 758 89.90 -9.39 28.61
N GLU A 759 89.48 -8.86 27.45
CA GLU A 759 90.39 -8.22 26.48
C GLU A 759 91.15 -7.06 27.12
N GLN A 760 90.48 -6.16 27.84
CA GLN A 760 91.12 -5.06 28.57
C GLN A 760 92.15 -5.55 29.59
N LYS A 761 91.84 -6.63 30.35
CA LYS A 761 92.81 -7.26 31.26
C LYS A 761 93.98 -7.88 30.52
N THR A 762 93.75 -8.49 29.36
CA THR A 762 94.81 -9.04 28.53
C THR A 762 95.72 -7.93 27.98
N GLU A 763 95.17 -6.83 27.48
CA GLU A 763 95.93 -5.65 27.05
C GLU A 763 96.75 -5.04 28.20
N GLU A 764 96.19 -4.96 29.41
CA GLU A 764 96.87 -4.48 30.61
C GLU A 764 98.03 -5.41 31.01
N LEU A 765 97.81 -6.73 31.00
CA LEU A 765 98.86 -7.74 31.25
C LEU A 765 99.95 -7.72 30.16
N GLU A 766 99.59 -7.59 28.88
CA GLU A 766 100.58 -7.39 27.80
C GLU A 766 101.34 -6.06 27.95
N GLY A 767 100.70 -5.02 28.50
CA GLY A 767 101.33 -3.76 28.86
C GLY A 767 102.38 -3.96 29.95
N GLN A 768 102.03 -4.66 31.03
CA GLN A 768 102.94 -5.04 32.11
C GLN A 768 104.10 -5.91 31.60
N ILE A 769 103.81 -6.92 30.77
CA ILE A 769 104.83 -7.76 30.11
C ILE A 769 105.76 -6.92 29.23
N ARG A 770 105.24 -5.95 28.46
CA ARG A 770 106.09 -5.03 27.67
C ARG A 770 106.96 -4.12 28.55
N VAL A 771 106.50 -3.72 29.73
CA VAL A 771 107.33 -3.01 30.71
C VAL A 771 108.42 -3.93 31.26
N CYS A 772 108.08 -5.14 31.71
CA CYS A 772 109.06 -6.11 32.19
C CYS A 772 110.08 -6.52 31.12
N ILE A 773 109.67 -6.70 29.87
CA ILE A 773 110.59 -6.95 28.74
C ILE A 773 111.55 -5.78 28.60
N LYS A 774 111.05 -4.53 28.56
CA LYS A 774 111.91 -3.34 28.50
C LYS A 774 112.84 -3.23 29.71
N GLU A 775 112.40 -3.56 30.92
CA GLU A 775 113.27 -3.60 32.10
C GLU A 775 114.34 -4.70 32.02
N THR A 776 113.99 -5.87 31.47
CA THR A 776 114.97 -6.93 31.23
C THR A 776 115.95 -6.58 30.11
N GLU A 777 115.52 -5.93 29.03
CA GLU A 777 116.41 -5.41 27.97
C GLU A 777 117.31 -4.29 28.51
N PHE A 778 116.77 -3.39 29.33
CA PHE A 778 117.57 -2.34 30.00
C PHE A 778 118.61 -2.97 30.94
N ARG A 779 118.22 -3.99 31.73
CA ARG A 779 119.16 -4.78 32.55
C ARG A 779 120.19 -5.50 31.67
N HIS A 780 119.81 -6.09 30.53
CA HIS A 780 120.72 -6.85 29.66
C HIS A 780 121.73 -5.94 28.94
N ILE A 781 121.32 -4.73 28.58
CA ILE A 781 122.21 -3.68 28.03
C ILE A 781 123.15 -3.15 29.13
N PHE A 782 122.66 -2.96 30.36
CA PHE A 782 123.50 -2.48 31.48
C PHE A 782 124.49 -3.55 32.00
N CYS A 783 124.11 -4.82 32.01
CA CYS A 783 124.92 -5.92 32.56
C CYS A 783 126.06 -6.35 31.61
N SER A 784 126.05 -5.92 30.35
CA SER A 784 127.10 -6.26 29.37
C SER A 784 128.40 -5.43 29.53
N CYS A 785 128.46 -4.48 30.47
CA CYS A 785 129.57 -3.54 30.65
C CYS A 785 130.05 -3.37 32.12
N SER A 786 130.00 -4.40 32.99
CA SER A 786 130.71 -4.39 34.29
C SER A 786 131.02 -5.76 34.88
N ASN A 787 132.25 -6.22 34.62
CA ASN A 787 133.19 -6.93 35.52
C ASN A 787 132.71 -7.73 36.77
N ILE A 788 133.11 -9.02 36.78
CA ILE A 788 133.97 -9.67 37.81
C ILE A 788 133.41 -9.93 39.24
N SER A 789 133.48 -11.23 39.61
CA SER A 789 133.76 -11.85 40.93
C SER A 789 132.63 -12.29 41.90
N HIS A 790 132.95 -13.43 42.55
CA HIS A 790 132.35 -14.13 43.70
C HIS A 790 130.91 -14.69 43.58
N HIS A 791 130.64 -15.99 43.83
CA HIS A 791 130.78 -16.85 45.04
C HIS A 791 129.84 -16.47 46.20
N GLY A 792 128.92 -17.37 46.59
CA GLY A 792 128.24 -17.30 47.90
C GLY A 792 126.84 -17.94 47.95
N ALA A 793 126.68 -18.93 48.84
CA ALA A 793 125.51 -19.78 49.05
C ALA A 793 124.31 -19.16 49.81
N GLY A 794 123.20 -19.90 49.88
CA GLY A 794 122.03 -19.69 50.77
C GLY A 794 120.70 -19.55 50.01
N VAL A 795 119.54 -20.20 50.25
CA VAL A 795 118.99 -21.28 51.12
C VAL A 795 117.56 -20.81 51.53
N ASN A 796 116.54 -21.67 51.33
CA ASN A 796 115.14 -21.57 51.84
C ASN A 796 114.28 -20.37 51.38
N GLU A 797 112.93 -20.37 51.42
CA GLU A 797 111.84 -21.34 51.68
C GLU A 797 110.61 -20.80 50.89
N SER A 798 109.84 -21.61 50.15
CA SER A 798 108.57 -22.27 50.55
C SER A 798 107.35 -21.34 50.73
N ASP A 799 106.30 -21.67 49.98
CA ASP A 799 104.86 -21.38 50.20
C ASP A 799 104.39 -19.91 50.04
N GLU A 800 103.15 -19.59 49.64
CA GLU A 800 101.90 -20.38 49.57
C GLU A 800 100.96 -19.84 48.44
N GLU A 801 99.99 -20.65 47.98
CA GLU A 801 98.89 -20.29 47.05
C GLU A 801 97.84 -19.33 47.70
N PRO A 802 96.85 -18.74 46.98
CA PRO A 802 96.39 -19.03 45.60
C PRO A 802 96.30 -17.86 44.61
#